data_AF-A0A9P0Z3Q2-F1
#
_entry.id   AF-A0A9P0Z3Q2-F1
#
_cell.length_a   1.000
_cell.length_b   1.000
_cell.length_c   1.000
_cell.angle_alpha   90.00
_cell.angle_beta   90.00
_cell.angle_gamma   90.00
#
_symmetry.space_group_name_H-M   'P 1'
#
loop_
_entity.id
_entity.type
_entity.pdbx_description
1 polymer ?
#
loop_
_entity_poly.entity_id
_entity_poly.type
_entity_poly.pdbx_seq_one_letter_code
_entity_poly.pdbx_strand_id
1 'polypeptide(L)'
;MQAGGDLFPLPSKKHSTDVAGNECVSRSSFGSFNFPSPTRLEEASSFKEENPNSQTLVGRLYQMFNKNNDELAATSAKCPDVSENLCTLDNKEEGSQEEQSSSSSLSFEEMMRSMEMREQESEIPSKLPGVAVDRVFAIAPRELNLILFSPDSTFLKSLIDTQGSTELCVGPWKFHNGGQSLKRVLSFIKAASKLVKALKTTEEQTYLKADGKTYAVSCTVTTPDAPYGNTFRTELLYCITSGPDLPTGEESSRLMVSWRMNFLQSTMMKGLIENGARQGVKENFEQFSSLLSQSVKPVDEGEKQVELGSLQLEPQSDTKLAFQYFANFTLVSTFVMGLYVIFHILIASPSTIQGLEFIGLDLPDSIGELIVSGVLVLQGTRALKLVSGFMQARVQRAKGGDHGVKAQGDGWLLTVALLEGSDLVAVDSGDCSNPYVVFTCNGKTRASSIKFRSSYPKWNEIFEFDAMEEPPSLLNVEVFDFDGPSHEATSIGHAEINFVKTKISDLSDIWVTLQGQFALACQSKLHLRIVLNNTKGSNVVKDYLSKMEKEVGKKIKLRSPQTNSAFQKIFHLPPEEFLINDFSCQLKRKMPLQGRLFLSARIIGFHADLFGHKTKFFFHWEDIEDIQVIPKTLASIGSPIVIMTLKSGKGFDAKHGAKTQDAEGRLKFHFQSFVSFSMALRLIMALWKARALSPEEKARIVEEESKAKNLQMSDEDSMDKNLHVDDETEGKNIQSEETDLSTGDDDLTMSIAYSSVLSIPTDFFMELFSGNELDRRVMERAGCLNYSCSPWESEKTDVYQRQLYYKIDKWISRYKAEVTSTQQKSRLPDKNGWLIEEVLTFHGVPLGDYFNLHHRYQVEDVSSGTTGCNVQVYFRVQWSKYIKHQKRITKNITSNLQERLLIMFSALEKEYLSEQ
;
A
#
# COMPACT_ATOMS: atom_id res chain seq x y z
N MET A 1 75.65 41.40 -5.73
CA MET A 1 75.36 42.85 -5.79
C MET A 1 73.84 43.05 -5.67
N GLN A 2 73.38 44.28 -5.52
CA GLN A 2 71.96 44.70 -5.39
C GLN A 2 71.06 44.18 -6.54
N ALA A 3 69.72 44.15 -6.46
CA ALA A 3 68.67 44.24 -5.40
C ALA A 3 67.31 43.92 -6.10
N GLY A 4 66.14 43.71 -5.48
CA GLY A 4 65.69 43.64 -4.08
C GLY A 4 64.15 43.77 -4.03
N GLY A 5 63.49 43.32 -2.95
CA GLY A 5 62.04 43.53 -2.71
C GLY A 5 61.11 42.32 -2.90
N ASP A 6 60.73 41.70 -1.78
CA ASP A 6 59.36 41.54 -1.23
C ASP A 6 58.18 41.08 -2.12
N LEU A 7 57.27 40.18 -1.69
CA LEU A 7 57.14 39.44 -0.42
C LEU A 7 56.44 38.07 -0.61
N PHE A 8 56.47 37.24 0.44
CA PHE A 8 56.02 35.84 0.56
C PHE A 8 54.53 35.70 1.01
N PRO A 9 53.95 34.48 1.16
CA PRO A 9 53.98 33.30 0.26
C PRO A 9 52.63 32.51 0.23
N LEU A 10 52.56 31.39 -0.54
CA LEU A 10 51.93 30.12 -0.08
C LEU A 10 52.23 28.95 -1.05
N PRO A 11 53.02 27.92 -0.64
CA PRO A 11 53.25 26.74 -1.47
C PRO A 11 52.74 25.43 -0.83
N SER A 12 52.17 24.56 -1.67
CA SER A 12 52.06 23.12 -1.38
C SER A 12 53.32 22.38 -1.85
N LYS A 13 53.61 21.19 -1.28
CA LYS A 13 54.26 20.08 -2.02
C LYS A 13 54.19 18.72 -1.31
N LYS A 14 54.46 17.69 -2.11
CA LYS A 14 54.50 16.25 -1.77
C LYS A 14 55.91 15.85 -1.29
N HIS A 15 56.07 14.76 -0.53
CA HIS A 15 56.60 13.49 -1.07
C HIS A 15 56.56 12.30 -0.08
N SER A 16 56.79 11.14 -0.68
CA SER A 16 57.03 9.72 -0.30
C SER A 16 57.95 9.45 0.93
N THR A 17 58.40 8.23 1.29
CA THR A 17 58.70 6.91 0.61
C THR A 17 58.85 5.82 1.72
N ASP A 18 59.03 4.49 1.58
CA ASP A 18 59.21 3.49 0.49
C ASP A 18 58.98 2.02 1.04
N VAL A 19 59.29 0.96 0.26
CA VAL A 19 59.69 -0.43 0.67
C VAL A 19 58.62 -1.39 1.25
N ALA A 20 58.52 -2.69 0.92
CA ALA A 20 58.93 -3.57 -0.22
C ALA A 20 58.23 -4.95 -0.06
N GLY A 21 58.14 -5.89 -1.01
CA GLY A 21 58.54 -5.95 -2.43
C GLY A 21 58.35 -7.38 -3.03
N ASN A 22 58.55 -7.52 -4.36
CA ASN A 22 58.84 -8.73 -5.20
C ASN A 22 57.92 -9.99 -5.08
N GLU A 23 57.63 -10.79 -6.14
CA GLU A 23 58.11 -10.82 -7.55
C GLU A 23 57.12 -11.58 -8.50
N CYS A 24 57.28 -11.36 -9.82
CA CYS A 24 57.05 -12.21 -11.03
C CYS A 24 56.21 -13.53 -10.99
N VAL A 25 55.56 -14.03 -12.08
CA VAL A 25 55.82 -13.95 -13.56
C VAL A 25 54.49 -13.89 -14.37
N SER A 26 54.58 -13.49 -15.67
CA SER A 26 53.57 -13.56 -16.76
C SER A 26 53.10 -15.00 -17.12
N ARG A 27 52.20 -15.33 -18.08
CA ARG A 27 51.63 -14.77 -19.35
C ARG A 27 50.30 -15.56 -19.63
N SER A 28 49.39 -15.31 -20.59
CA SER A 28 49.18 -14.38 -21.73
C SER A 28 47.67 -14.40 -22.10
N SER A 29 46.96 -13.29 -22.35
CA SER A 29 46.72 -12.63 -23.67
C SER A 29 45.90 -13.49 -24.68
N PHE A 30 44.91 -13.03 -25.46
CA PHE A 30 44.26 -11.72 -25.77
C PHE A 30 42.73 -11.95 -26.00
N GLY A 31 41.83 -10.98 -26.16
CA GLY A 31 41.97 -9.52 -26.32
C GLY A 31 40.64 -8.77 -26.16
N SER A 32 40.62 -7.46 -26.50
CA SER A 32 39.53 -6.52 -26.21
C SER A 32 38.71 -6.15 -27.46
N PHE A 33 37.53 -5.51 -27.31
CA PHE A 33 37.35 -4.09 -27.70
C PHE A 33 36.00 -3.49 -27.23
N ASN A 34 35.97 -2.17 -27.05
CA ASN A 34 34.88 -1.40 -26.44
C ASN A 34 33.92 -0.77 -27.46
N PHE A 35 32.72 -0.38 -27.02
CA PHE A 35 31.87 0.60 -27.70
C PHE A 35 31.76 1.91 -26.87
N PRO A 36 31.94 3.10 -27.49
CA PRO A 36 31.68 4.39 -26.85
C PRO A 36 30.30 4.97 -27.19
N SER A 37 29.82 5.91 -26.37
CA SER A 37 28.63 6.75 -26.60
C SER A 37 29.00 8.13 -27.18
N PRO A 38 28.11 8.80 -27.95
CA PRO A 38 28.21 10.23 -28.22
C PRO A 38 26.97 11.06 -27.80
N THR A 39 27.09 12.39 -27.89
CA THR A 39 26.24 13.40 -27.25
C THR A 39 25.40 14.25 -28.24
N ARG A 40 24.60 15.18 -27.69
CA ARG A 40 23.66 16.11 -28.38
C ARG A 40 24.34 17.33 -29.03
N LEU A 41 23.74 17.85 -30.12
CA LEU A 41 23.94 19.22 -30.65
C LEU A 41 22.59 19.78 -31.19
N GLU A 42 22.52 21.07 -31.57
CA GLU A 42 21.27 21.77 -31.97
C GLU A 42 21.43 22.73 -33.19
N GLU A 43 20.30 23.31 -33.62
CA GLU A 43 20.07 24.50 -34.48
C GLU A 43 20.00 24.42 -36.04
N ALA A 44 18.74 24.43 -36.53
CA ALA A 44 18.09 25.51 -37.32
C ALA A 44 18.08 25.57 -38.90
N SER A 45 16.91 25.99 -39.42
CA SER A 45 16.57 26.45 -40.80
C SER A 45 16.45 25.39 -41.92
N SER A 46 15.54 25.46 -42.94
CA SER A 46 14.31 26.27 -43.14
C SER A 46 13.32 25.65 -44.17
N PHE A 47 12.04 26.08 -44.08
CA PHE A 47 10.82 25.97 -44.95
C PHE A 47 10.63 25.04 -46.19
N LYS A 48 9.39 24.50 -46.27
CA LYS A 48 8.65 23.86 -47.40
C LYS A 48 9.14 22.45 -47.85
N GLU A 49 8.32 21.54 -48.38
CA GLU A 49 6.92 21.58 -48.89
C GLU A 49 6.12 20.30 -48.52
N GLU A 50 4.90 20.07 -49.06
CA GLU A 50 3.96 19.00 -48.61
C GLU A 50 4.09 17.64 -49.35
N ASN A 51 3.93 16.52 -48.61
CA ASN A 51 3.06 15.37 -48.98
C ASN A 51 3.02 14.27 -47.88
N PRO A 52 2.04 13.34 -47.87
CA PRO A 52 1.77 12.47 -46.72
C PRO A 52 2.41 11.06 -46.79
N ASN A 53 3.06 10.63 -45.70
CA ASN A 53 3.13 9.22 -45.28
C ASN A 53 3.75 9.05 -43.88
N SER A 54 2.94 8.81 -42.85
CA SER A 54 3.39 8.51 -41.47
C SER A 54 3.23 7.02 -41.13
N GLN A 55 3.94 6.16 -41.86
CA GLN A 55 4.04 4.74 -41.52
C GLN A 55 4.62 4.56 -40.11
N THR A 56 3.97 3.72 -39.30
CA THR A 56 4.34 3.55 -37.89
C THR A 56 5.61 2.69 -37.72
N LEU A 57 6.32 2.86 -36.61
CA LEU A 57 7.53 2.11 -36.26
C LEU A 57 7.36 0.57 -36.32
N VAL A 58 6.13 0.08 -36.11
CA VAL A 58 5.78 -1.34 -36.22
C VAL A 58 5.95 -1.87 -37.65
N GLY A 59 5.68 -1.06 -38.68
CA GLY A 59 5.89 -1.44 -40.08
C GLY A 59 7.38 -1.63 -40.43
N ARG A 60 8.27 -0.84 -39.82
CA ARG A 60 9.72 -1.03 -39.94
C ARG A 60 10.19 -2.31 -39.25
N LEU A 61 9.65 -2.64 -38.07
CA LEU A 61 9.93 -3.92 -37.41
C LEU A 61 9.49 -5.11 -38.29
N TYR A 62 8.30 -5.05 -38.88
CA TYR A 62 7.80 -6.07 -39.81
C TYR A 62 8.73 -6.27 -41.02
N GLN A 63 9.22 -5.18 -41.63
CA GLN A 63 10.17 -5.26 -42.76
C GLN A 63 11.58 -5.73 -42.36
N MET A 64 12.05 -5.44 -41.15
CA MET A 64 13.39 -5.86 -40.70
C MET A 64 13.48 -7.36 -40.44
N PHE A 65 12.43 -7.99 -39.90
CA PHE A 65 12.49 -9.43 -39.53
C PHE A 65 12.24 -10.39 -40.70
N ASN A 66 11.56 -9.98 -41.78
CA ASN A 66 11.34 -10.84 -42.94
C ASN A 66 12.58 -10.99 -43.86
N LYS A 67 13.65 -10.20 -43.68
CA LYS A 67 14.76 -10.12 -44.65
C LYS A 67 15.67 -11.37 -44.69
N ASN A 68 15.53 -12.32 -43.77
CA ASN A 68 16.46 -13.45 -43.61
C ASN A 68 15.96 -14.79 -44.18
N ASN A 69 14.79 -14.84 -44.85
CA ASN A 69 14.24 -16.10 -45.37
C ASN A 69 14.42 -16.31 -46.89
N ASP A 70 14.85 -15.30 -47.66
CA ASP A 70 14.84 -15.35 -49.13
C ASP A 70 16.04 -16.11 -49.77
N GLU A 71 17.05 -16.53 -48.99
CA GLU A 71 18.28 -17.18 -49.51
C GLU A 71 18.23 -18.73 -49.60
N LEU A 72 17.11 -19.38 -49.23
CA LEU A 72 16.98 -20.85 -49.26
C LEU A 72 15.73 -21.35 -50.03
N ALA A 73 15.43 -20.74 -51.17
CA ALA A 73 14.27 -21.09 -52.03
C ALA A 73 14.69 -21.38 -53.49
N ALA A 74 15.38 -22.51 -53.74
CA ALA A 74 15.92 -22.80 -55.08
C ALA A 74 15.93 -24.30 -55.51
N THR A 75 14.77 -24.98 -55.58
CA THR A 75 14.54 -26.13 -56.51
C THR A 75 13.05 -26.44 -56.70
N SER A 76 12.63 -26.71 -57.95
CA SER A 76 11.35 -27.34 -58.40
C SER A 76 10.02 -26.71 -57.90
N ALA A 77 9.23 -25.98 -58.71
CA ALA A 77 8.40 -26.44 -59.85
C ALA A 77 7.33 -27.49 -59.48
N LYS A 78 6.04 -27.37 -59.89
CA LYS A 78 5.36 -26.41 -60.81
C LYS A 78 3.84 -26.32 -60.50
N CYS A 79 3.18 -25.21 -60.84
CA CYS A 79 1.71 -25.02 -60.69
C CYS A 79 0.92 -25.60 -61.89
N PRO A 80 -0.42 -25.72 -61.80
CA PRO A 80 -1.27 -24.74 -62.49
C PRO A 80 -2.53 -24.27 -61.72
N ASP A 81 -3.09 -23.13 -62.16
CA ASP A 81 -4.24 -22.42 -61.58
C ASP A 81 -5.62 -23.04 -61.86
N VAL A 82 -6.59 -22.77 -60.97
CA VAL A 82 -7.99 -22.41 -61.32
C VAL A 82 -8.46 -21.32 -60.35
N SER A 83 -9.19 -20.32 -60.85
CA SER A 83 -9.85 -19.26 -60.05
C SER A 83 -11.38 -19.44 -60.03
N GLU A 84 -12.01 -18.87 -59.00
CA GLU A 84 -13.42 -18.41 -58.95
C GLU A 84 -14.59 -19.42 -58.95
N ASN A 85 -15.72 -18.95 -58.40
CA ASN A 85 -17.11 -19.40 -58.62
C ASN A 85 -17.46 -20.84 -58.17
N LEU A 86 -18.25 -21.07 -57.10
CA LEU A 86 -19.67 -20.67 -56.98
C LEU A 86 -20.24 -20.91 -55.56
N CYS A 87 -21.33 -20.18 -55.24
CA CYS A 87 -22.37 -20.61 -54.30
C CYS A 87 -23.66 -20.90 -55.09
N THR A 88 -24.58 -21.71 -54.51
CA THR A 88 -25.80 -22.26 -55.16
C THR A 88 -25.47 -23.28 -56.27
N LEU A 89 -26.20 -24.38 -56.48
CA LEU A 89 -27.63 -24.66 -56.26
C LEU A 89 -27.88 -26.03 -55.59
N ASP A 90 -29.17 -26.36 -55.42
CA ASP A 90 -29.69 -27.50 -54.65
C ASP A 90 -30.37 -28.56 -55.56
N ASN A 91 -30.37 -29.82 -55.09
CA ASN A 91 -31.27 -30.94 -55.46
C ASN A 91 -31.20 -31.70 -56.82
N LYS A 92 -31.39 -33.04 -56.70
CA LYS A 92 -31.83 -34.08 -57.66
C LYS A 92 -30.87 -34.61 -58.75
N GLU A 93 -30.93 -35.91 -59.14
CA GLU A 93 -31.32 -37.18 -58.48
C GLU A 93 -30.89 -38.39 -59.38
N GLU A 94 -31.06 -39.63 -58.91
CA GLU A 94 -30.81 -40.93 -59.63
C GLU A 94 -29.34 -41.31 -59.96
N GLY A 95 -28.89 -42.57 -59.78
CA GLY A 95 -29.57 -43.72 -59.17
C GLY A 95 -28.69 -44.99 -58.96
N SER A 96 -29.02 -45.73 -57.88
CA SER A 96 -28.76 -47.16 -57.60
C SER A 96 -27.43 -47.85 -57.98
N GLN A 97 -26.69 -48.35 -56.99
CA GLN A 97 -26.84 -49.74 -56.51
C GLN A 97 -26.26 -49.91 -55.09
N GLU A 98 -26.63 -50.99 -54.40
CA GLU A 98 -26.49 -51.14 -52.94
C GLU A 98 -25.53 -52.25 -52.51
N GLU A 99 -24.79 -52.03 -51.42
CA GLU A 99 -24.71 -53.02 -50.34
C GLU A 99 -25.00 -52.30 -49.00
N GLN A 100 -25.79 -52.93 -48.13
CA GLN A 100 -26.31 -52.30 -46.92
C GLN A 100 -25.62 -52.81 -45.65
N SER A 101 -25.19 -51.89 -44.78
CA SER A 101 -25.20 -52.13 -43.34
C SER A 101 -25.64 -50.86 -42.62
N SER A 102 -26.76 -50.92 -41.92
CA SER A 102 -27.49 -49.75 -41.41
C SER A 102 -26.75 -49.00 -40.31
N SER A 103 -26.07 -47.90 -40.68
CA SER A 103 -25.84 -46.78 -39.77
C SER A 103 -27.06 -45.86 -39.82
N SER A 104 -28.13 -46.22 -39.11
CA SER A 104 -29.18 -45.24 -38.77
C SER A 104 -28.53 -44.00 -38.18
N SER A 105 -28.94 -42.80 -38.62
CA SER A 105 -28.44 -41.54 -38.07
C SER A 105 -28.98 -41.35 -36.65
N LEU A 106 -28.30 -41.97 -35.68
CA LEU A 106 -28.60 -41.86 -34.25
C LEU A 106 -28.74 -40.38 -33.90
N SER A 107 -29.82 -40.03 -33.21
CA SER A 107 -30.01 -38.68 -32.68
C SER A 107 -28.88 -38.34 -31.69
N PHE A 108 -28.64 -37.06 -31.46
CA PHE A 108 -27.65 -36.63 -30.47
C PHE A 108 -27.95 -37.19 -29.07
N GLU A 109 -29.22 -37.32 -28.70
CA GLU A 109 -29.62 -37.99 -27.46
C GLU A 109 -29.26 -39.48 -27.43
N GLU A 110 -29.51 -40.24 -28.50
CA GLU A 110 -29.16 -41.66 -28.56
C GLU A 110 -27.64 -41.85 -28.52
N MET A 111 -26.88 -40.96 -29.15
CA MET A 111 -25.42 -40.94 -29.02
C MET A 111 -24.97 -40.67 -27.58
N MET A 112 -25.57 -39.70 -26.88
CA MET A 112 -25.30 -39.43 -25.46
C MET A 112 -25.67 -40.63 -24.58
N ARG A 113 -26.89 -41.16 -24.66
CA ARG A 113 -27.32 -42.35 -23.91
C ARG A 113 -26.41 -43.55 -24.16
N SER A 114 -25.91 -43.72 -25.39
CA SER A 114 -24.95 -44.79 -25.69
C SER A 114 -23.60 -44.61 -24.97
N MET A 115 -23.17 -43.37 -24.66
CA MET A 115 -21.99 -43.11 -23.85
C MET A 115 -22.29 -43.27 -22.36
N GLU A 116 -23.45 -42.82 -21.89
CA GLU A 116 -23.89 -42.96 -20.49
C GLU A 116 -24.00 -44.44 -20.07
N MET A 117 -24.50 -45.30 -20.96
CA MET A 117 -24.62 -46.75 -20.74
C MET A 117 -23.29 -47.51 -20.88
N ARG A 118 -22.18 -46.84 -21.21
CA ARG A 118 -20.84 -47.40 -21.20
C ARG A 118 -20.12 -46.88 -19.95
N GLU A 119 -20.27 -47.63 -18.85
CA GLU A 119 -19.65 -47.32 -17.56
C GLU A 119 -18.12 -47.20 -17.69
N GLN A 120 -17.66 -45.96 -17.86
CA GLN A 120 -16.27 -45.64 -18.10
C GLN A 120 -15.63 -45.24 -16.76
N GLU A 121 -14.78 -46.10 -16.19
CA GLU A 121 -13.93 -45.79 -15.02
C GLU A 121 -12.83 -44.75 -15.34
N SER A 122 -13.09 -43.82 -16.27
CA SER A 122 -12.24 -42.66 -16.50
C SER A 122 -12.47 -41.62 -15.39
N GLU A 123 -11.39 -41.30 -14.68
CA GLU A 123 -11.29 -40.08 -13.87
C GLU A 123 -11.61 -38.84 -14.73
N ILE A 124 -12.13 -37.79 -14.10
CA ILE A 124 -12.39 -36.52 -14.79
C ILE A 124 -11.04 -35.94 -15.24
N PRO A 125 -10.85 -35.61 -16.54
CA PRO A 125 -9.58 -35.10 -17.04
C PRO A 125 -9.09 -33.88 -16.25
N SER A 126 -7.80 -33.87 -15.91
CA SER A 126 -7.22 -32.84 -15.04
C SER A 126 -7.33 -31.44 -15.65
N LYS A 127 -7.76 -30.49 -14.81
CA LYS A 127 -7.89 -29.06 -15.09
C LYS A 127 -6.65 -28.51 -15.81
N LEU A 128 -6.85 -27.85 -16.94
CA LEU A 128 -5.77 -27.20 -17.69
C LEU A 128 -5.29 -25.92 -16.96
N PRO A 129 -4.02 -25.47 -17.15
CA PRO A 129 -3.41 -24.41 -16.34
C PRO A 129 -4.12 -23.05 -16.37
N GLY A 130 -4.77 -22.69 -17.49
CA GLY A 130 -5.59 -21.48 -17.57
C GLY A 130 -7.06 -21.78 -17.27
N VAL A 131 -7.71 -20.96 -16.44
CA VAL A 131 -9.18 -20.96 -16.31
C VAL A 131 -9.76 -19.87 -17.20
N ALA A 132 -10.89 -20.16 -17.84
CA ALA A 132 -11.69 -19.20 -18.61
C ALA A 132 -13.09 -18.99 -18.01
N VAL A 133 -13.70 -20.05 -17.45
CA VAL A 133 -14.96 -20.01 -16.69
C VAL A 133 -14.87 -20.97 -15.51
N ASP A 134 -15.43 -20.59 -14.37
CA ASP A 134 -15.70 -21.49 -13.24
C ASP A 134 -16.91 -20.92 -12.48
N ARG A 135 -18.10 -21.50 -12.66
CA ARG A 135 -19.38 -21.01 -12.11
C ARG A 135 -20.39 -22.12 -11.87
N VAL A 136 -21.31 -21.90 -10.94
CA VAL A 136 -22.49 -22.76 -10.70
C VAL A 136 -23.74 -22.15 -11.35
N PHE A 137 -24.54 -22.98 -12.01
CA PHE A 137 -25.80 -22.60 -12.66
C PHE A 137 -26.96 -23.46 -12.11
N ALA A 138 -28.15 -22.85 -12.01
CA ALA A 138 -29.36 -23.51 -11.52
C ALA A 138 -30.01 -24.34 -12.64
N ILE A 139 -29.32 -25.42 -13.03
CA ILE A 139 -29.70 -26.34 -14.09
C ILE A 139 -29.01 -27.70 -13.89
N ALA A 140 -29.69 -28.79 -14.25
CA ALA A 140 -29.12 -30.13 -14.26
C ALA A 140 -27.92 -30.23 -15.24
N PRO A 141 -26.87 -31.03 -14.92
CA PRO A 141 -25.71 -31.23 -15.80
C PRO A 141 -26.05 -31.63 -17.23
N ARG A 142 -27.07 -32.50 -17.40
CA ARG A 142 -27.57 -32.97 -18.69
C ARG A 142 -28.10 -31.83 -19.55
N GLU A 143 -28.96 -31.00 -18.99
CA GLU A 143 -29.62 -29.92 -19.74
C GLU A 143 -28.62 -28.79 -20.08
N LEU A 144 -27.62 -28.54 -19.24
CA LEU A 144 -26.51 -27.65 -19.58
C LEU A 144 -25.64 -28.20 -20.72
N ASN A 145 -25.38 -29.51 -20.73
CA ASN A 145 -24.70 -30.18 -21.84
C ASN A 145 -25.51 -30.05 -23.16
N LEU A 146 -26.84 -30.19 -23.12
CA LEU A 146 -27.70 -29.95 -24.28
C LEU A 146 -27.61 -28.50 -24.76
N ILE A 147 -27.70 -27.50 -23.88
CA ILE A 147 -27.58 -26.08 -24.25
C ILE A 147 -26.23 -25.76 -24.90
N LEU A 148 -25.13 -26.30 -24.40
CA LEU A 148 -23.80 -25.98 -24.93
C LEU A 148 -23.41 -26.79 -26.18
N PHE A 149 -23.86 -28.04 -26.30
CA PHE A 149 -23.30 -28.99 -27.28
C PHE A 149 -24.31 -29.65 -28.22
N SER A 150 -25.64 -29.54 -27.99
CA SER A 150 -26.63 -30.08 -28.93
C SER A 150 -26.54 -29.39 -30.31
N PRO A 151 -26.67 -30.12 -31.43
CA PRO A 151 -26.82 -29.52 -32.77
C PRO A 151 -28.00 -28.55 -32.87
N ASP A 152 -29.08 -28.80 -32.12
CA ASP A 152 -30.33 -28.02 -32.16
C ASP A 152 -30.27 -26.75 -31.30
N SER A 153 -29.18 -26.53 -30.55
CA SER A 153 -29.03 -25.37 -29.67
C SER A 153 -28.68 -24.10 -30.44
N THR A 154 -29.48 -23.05 -30.26
CA THR A 154 -29.19 -21.71 -30.80
C THR A 154 -28.02 -21.03 -30.11
N PHE A 155 -27.58 -21.51 -28.92
CA PHE A 155 -26.57 -20.85 -28.10
C PHE A 155 -25.24 -20.63 -28.84
N LEU A 156 -24.71 -21.66 -29.52
CA LEU A 156 -23.45 -21.58 -30.27
C LEU A 156 -23.54 -20.53 -31.39
N LYS A 157 -24.68 -20.43 -32.07
CA LYS A 157 -24.90 -19.43 -33.11
C LYS A 157 -24.93 -18.02 -32.52
N SER A 158 -25.76 -17.80 -31.50
CA SER A 158 -25.85 -16.51 -30.80
C SER A 158 -24.51 -16.07 -30.20
N LEU A 159 -23.66 -17.01 -29.76
CA LEU A 159 -22.31 -16.72 -29.28
C LEU A 159 -21.40 -16.20 -30.40
N ILE A 160 -21.40 -16.86 -31.56
CA ILE A 160 -20.59 -16.48 -32.73
C ILE A 160 -21.05 -15.14 -33.31
N ASP A 161 -22.37 -14.93 -33.39
CA ASP A 161 -23.00 -13.66 -33.79
C ASP A 161 -22.60 -12.52 -32.81
N THR A 162 -22.64 -12.77 -31.49
CA THR A 162 -22.22 -11.81 -30.45
C THR A 162 -20.73 -11.47 -30.54
N GLN A 163 -19.90 -12.44 -30.91
CA GLN A 163 -18.46 -12.26 -31.18
C GLN A 163 -18.17 -11.60 -32.54
N GLY A 164 -19.20 -11.16 -33.28
CA GLY A 164 -19.07 -10.52 -34.59
C GLY A 164 -18.42 -11.40 -35.66
N SER A 165 -18.44 -12.72 -35.45
CA SER A 165 -17.76 -13.71 -36.28
C SER A 165 -18.75 -14.34 -37.27
N THR A 166 -18.28 -14.76 -38.45
CA THR A 166 -19.15 -15.08 -39.60
C THR A 166 -18.89 -16.48 -40.15
N GLU A 167 -19.73 -16.93 -41.08
CA GLU A 167 -19.55 -18.20 -41.83
C GLU A 167 -19.43 -19.45 -40.93
N LEU A 168 -20.29 -19.52 -39.89
CA LEU A 168 -20.36 -20.69 -39.01
C LEU A 168 -20.90 -21.92 -39.75
N CYS A 169 -20.05 -22.92 -39.92
CA CYS A 169 -20.42 -24.28 -40.32
C CYS A 169 -20.27 -25.22 -39.12
N VAL A 170 -21.36 -25.90 -38.74
CA VAL A 170 -21.40 -26.88 -37.65
C VAL A 170 -21.43 -28.28 -38.26
N GLY A 171 -20.36 -29.05 -38.07
CA GLY A 171 -20.34 -30.48 -38.43
C GLY A 171 -21.20 -31.31 -37.47
N PRO A 172 -21.88 -32.37 -37.94
CA PRO A 172 -22.63 -33.26 -37.07
C PRO A 172 -21.69 -34.07 -36.17
N TRP A 173 -22.17 -34.45 -34.99
CA TRP A 173 -21.49 -35.39 -34.11
C TRP A 173 -21.39 -36.78 -34.78
N LYS A 174 -20.20 -37.38 -34.74
CA LYS A 174 -19.89 -38.70 -35.30
C LYS A 174 -19.00 -39.47 -34.33
N PHE A 175 -19.22 -40.78 -34.22
CA PHE A 175 -18.31 -41.64 -33.49
C PHE A 175 -17.00 -41.86 -34.27
N HIS A 176 -15.89 -41.85 -33.54
CA HIS A 176 -14.54 -42.06 -34.04
C HIS A 176 -13.82 -43.11 -33.17
N ASN A 177 -12.73 -43.70 -33.68
CA ASN A 177 -12.02 -44.83 -33.05
C ASN A 177 -12.95 -45.98 -32.66
N GLY A 178 -13.66 -46.57 -33.62
CA GLY A 178 -14.50 -47.76 -33.40
C GLY A 178 -15.65 -47.56 -32.40
N GLY A 179 -16.11 -46.32 -32.19
CA GLY A 179 -17.15 -45.98 -31.21
C GLY A 179 -16.64 -45.30 -29.94
N GLN A 180 -15.33 -45.32 -29.65
CA GLN A 180 -14.79 -44.90 -28.35
C GLN A 180 -14.89 -43.40 -28.05
N SER A 181 -14.89 -42.54 -29.07
CA SER A 181 -14.95 -41.08 -28.87
C SER A 181 -15.99 -40.45 -29.78
N LEU A 182 -16.81 -39.53 -29.26
CA LEU A 182 -17.76 -38.77 -30.07
C LEU A 182 -17.14 -37.42 -30.44
N LYS A 183 -17.06 -37.13 -31.74
CA LYS A 183 -16.38 -35.95 -32.29
C LYS A 183 -17.25 -35.13 -33.22
N ARG A 184 -17.04 -33.81 -33.26
CA ARG A 184 -17.48 -32.94 -34.36
C ARG A 184 -16.41 -31.90 -34.69
N VAL A 185 -16.53 -31.27 -35.86
CA VAL A 185 -15.67 -30.16 -36.28
C VAL A 185 -16.55 -28.96 -36.60
N LEU A 186 -16.14 -27.79 -36.13
CA LEU A 186 -16.74 -26.49 -36.41
C LEU A 186 -15.75 -25.66 -37.24
N SER A 187 -16.23 -24.83 -38.15
CA SER A 187 -15.40 -23.80 -38.81
C SER A 187 -16.14 -22.48 -38.90
N PHE A 188 -15.45 -21.38 -38.66
CA PHE A 188 -15.98 -20.02 -38.74
C PHE A 188 -14.86 -19.01 -39.04
N ILE A 189 -15.20 -17.84 -39.56
CA ILE A 189 -14.28 -16.71 -39.69
C ILE A 189 -14.39 -15.85 -38.43
N LYS A 190 -13.31 -15.77 -37.66
CA LYS A 190 -13.26 -14.93 -36.45
C LYS A 190 -13.05 -13.47 -36.83
N ALA A 191 -13.78 -12.58 -36.16
CA ALA A 191 -13.75 -11.13 -36.39
C ALA A 191 -12.33 -10.52 -36.35
N ALA A 192 -12.11 -9.46 -37.13
CA ALA A 192 -10.86 -8.72 -37.12
C ALA A 192 -10.63 -8.00 -35.78
N SER A 193 -9.44 -8.15 -35.23
CA SER A 193 -8.99 -7.51 -33.98
C SER A 193 -8.01 -6.36 -34.26
N LYS A 194 -7.59 -5.64 -33.21
CA LYS A 194 -6.59 -4.56 -33.32
C LYS A 194 -5.20 -5.02 -33.77
N LEU A 195 -4.90 -6.31 -33.71
CA LEU A 195 -3.56 -6.87 -33.98
C LEU A 195 -3.56 -7.97 -35.05
N VAL A 196 -4.72 -8.56 -35.36
CA VAL A 196 -4.87 -9.65 -36.33
C VAL A 196 -6.11 -9.39 -37.18
N LYS A 197 -6.00 -9.56 -38.51
CA LYS A 197 -7.15 -9.50 -39.44
C LYS A 197 -8.16 -10.61 -39.14
N ALA A 198 -9.34 -10.53 -39.76
CA ALA A 198 -10.28 -11.65 -39.76
C ALA A 198 -9.60 -12.89 -40.36
N LEU A 199 -9.85 -14.06 -39.77
CA LEU A 199 -9.08 -15.29 -39.98
C LEU A 199 -9.96 -16.53 -39.88
N LYS A 200 -9.65 -17.58 -40.65
CA LYS A 200 -10.39 -18.84 -40.56
C LYS A 200 -9.97 -19.60 -39.31
N THR A 201 -10.97 -19.98 -38.52
CA THR A 201 -10.82 -20.76 -37.28
C THR A 201 -11.48 -22.11 -37.49
N THR A 202 -10.77 -23.18 -37.11
CA THR A 202 -11.32 -24.55 -37.11
C THR A 202 -11.21 -25.12 -35.70
N GLU A 203 -12.31 -25.62 -35.16
CA GLU A 203 -12.42 -26.18 -33.81
C GLU A 203 -12.91 -27.63 -33.87
N GLU A 204 -12.06 -28.58 -33.45
CA GLU A 204 -12.45 -29.97 -33.25
C GLU A 204 -12.93 -30.14 -31.80
N GLN A 205 -14.17 -30.59 -31.61
CA GLN A 205 -14.75 -30.89 -30.29
C GLN A 205 -14.86 -32.41 -30.10
N THR A 206 -14.42 -32.92 -28.96
CA THR A 206 -14.39 -34.36 -28.62
C THR A 206 -14.95 -34.58 -27.21
N TYR A 207 -15.97 -35.42 -27.06
CA TYR A 207 -16.37 -35.95 -25.75
C TYR A 207 -15.31 -36.91 -25.22
N LEU A 208 -14.78 -36.59 -24.04
CA LEU A 208 -13.89 -37.45 -23.24
C LEU A 208 -14.68 -38.22 -22.17
N LYS A 209 -15.80 -37.65 -21.67
CA LYS A 209 -16.70 -38.28 -20.70
C LYS A 209 -18.13 -37.76 -20.85
N ALA A 210 -19.12 -38.63 -20.66
CA ALA A 210 -20.55 -38.30 -20.59
C ALA A 210 -21.28 -39.42 -19.82
N ASP A 211 -21.45 -39.25 -18.50
CA ASP A 211 -22.06 -40.25 -17.60
C ASP A 211 -23.39 -39.79 -16.98
N GLY A 212 -24.10 -38.89 -17.66
CA GLY A 212 -25.38 -38.30 -17.22
C GLY A 212 -25.21 -37.18 -16.19
N LYS A 213 -24.27 -37.36 -15.24
CA LYS A 213 -23.98 -36.44 -14.13
C LYS A 213 -22.77 -35.55 -14.38
N THR A 214 -21.81 -36.04 -15.17
CA THR A 214 -20.59 -35.35 -15.56
C THR A 214 -20.35 -35.46 -17.06
N TYR A 215 -19.91 -34.34 -17.64
CA TYR A 215 -19.56 -34.24 -19.06
C TYR A 215 -18.21 -33.56 -19.19
N ALA A 216 -17.31 -34.13 -19.98
CA ALA A 216 -16.02 -33.55 -20.30
C ALA A 216 -15.85 -33.48 -21.82
N VAL A 217 -15.78 -32.26 -22.37
CA VAL A 217 -15.58 -32.01 -23.80
C VAL A 217 -14.26 -31.27 -23.98
N SER A 218 -13.33 -31.85 -24.74
CA SER A 218 -12.11 -31.16 -25.16
C SER A 218 -12.30 -30.53 -26.52
N CYS A 219 -11.93 -29.26 -26.65
CA CYS A 219 -11.96 -28.51 -27.89
C CYS A 219 -10.53 -28.14 -28.32
N THR A 220 -10.13 -28.49 -29.54
CA THR A 220 -8.85 -28.08 -30.13
C THR A 220 -9.09 -27.04 -31.21
N VAL A 221 -8.65 -25.80 -30.97
CA VAL A 221 -8.84 -24.66 -31.86
C VAL A 221 -7.55 -24.37 -32.62
N THR A 222 -7.68 -24.25 -33.95
CA THR A 222 -6.58 -23.98 -34.88
C THR A 222 -6.91 -22.78 -35.77
N THR A 223 -5.87 -21.98 -36.09
CA THR A 223 -5.98 -20.71 -36.80
C THR A 223 -4.81 -20.56 -37.79
N PRO A 224 -4.75 -21.36 -38.88
CA PRO A 224 -3.57 -21.47 -39.73
C PRO A 224 -3.17 -20.14 -40.41
N ASP A 225 -4.16 -19.31 -40.76
CA ASP A 225 -3.96 -18.01 -41.41
C ASP A 225 -3.34 -16.94 -40.50
N ALA A 226 -3.26 -17.19 -39.19
CA ALA A 226 -2.68 -16.26 -38.24
C ALA A 226 -1.14 -16.22 -38.35
N PRO A 227 -0.47 -15.11 -37.99
CA PRO A 227 0.99 -15.10 -37.85
C PRO A 227 1.45 -16.20 -36.90
N TYR A 228 2.32 -17.10 -37.39
CA TYR A 228 2.77 -18.31 -36.68
C TYR A 228 1.68 -19.35 -36.37
N GLY A 229 0.50 -19.28 -37.02
CA GLY A 229 -0.67 -20.11 -36.73
C GLY A 229 -0.49 -21.62 -36.85
N ASN A 230 0.52 -22.07 -37.62
CA ASN A 230 0.90 -23.49 -37.74
C ASN A 230 1.87 -23.96 -36.63
N THR A 231 2.41 -23.04 -35.81
CA THR A 231 3.37 -23.37 -34.75
C THR A 231 2.70 -23.66 -33.40
N PHE A 232 1.41 -23.38 -33.26
CA PHE A 232 0.66 -23.52 -32.01
C PHE A 232 -0.80 -23.92 -32.26
N ARG A 233 -1.45 -24.45 -31.22
CA ARG A 233 -2.91 -24.64 -31.16
C ARG A 233 -3.42 -24.35 -29.75
N THR A 234 -4.64 -23.84 -29.64
CA THR A 234 -5.29 -23.63 -28.34
C THR A 234 -6.10 -24.88 -28.00
N GLU A 235 -5.88 -25.46 -26.83
CA GLU A 235 -6.70 -26.56 -26.33
C GLU A 235 -7.54 -26.07 -25.15
N LEU A 236 -8.82 -26.42 -25.17
CA LEU A 236 -9.78 -26.12 -24.12
C LEU A 236 -10.39 -27.43 -23.60
N LEU A 237 -10.86 -27.39 -22.37
CA LEU A 237 -11.54 -28.48 -21.67
C LEU A 237 -12.73 -27.89 -20.91
N TYR A 238 -13.93 -28.23 -21.37
CA TYR A 238 -15.20 -27.94 -20.73
C TYR A 238 -15.55 -29.13 -19.83
N CYS A 239 -15.61 -28.91 -18.53
CA CYS A 239 -16.11 -29.87 -17.54
C CYS A 239 -17.42 -29.35 -16.96
N ILE A 240 -18.47 -30.15 -17.07
CA ILE A 240 -19.75 -29.97 -16.39
C ILE A 240 -19.84 -31.06 -15.33
N THR A 241 -20.13 -30.70 -14.08
CA THR A 241 -20.42 -31.65 -13.00
C THR A 241 -21.68 -31.22 -12.25
N SER A 242 -22.27 -32.11 -11.46
CA SER A 242 -23.22 -31.71 -10.41
C SER A 242 -22.64 -30.59 -9.53
N GLY A 243 -23.49 -29.62 -9.18
CA GLY A 243 -23.19 -28.57 -8.22
C GLY A 243 -23.75 -28.87 -6.83
N PRO A 244 -23.71 -27.91 -5.89
CA PRO A 244 -24.31 -28.05 -4.57
C PRO A 244 -25.85 -28.04 -4.62
N ASP A 245 -26.48 -28.72 -3.66
CA ASP A 245 -27.94 -28.71 -3.49
C ASP A 245 -28.48 -27.29 -3.25
N LEU A 246 -29.50 -26.90 -3.99
CA LEU A 246 -30.13 -25.58 -3.86
C LEU A 246 -31.28 -25.60 -2.84
N PRO A 247 -31.47 -24.53 -2.04
CA PRO A 247 -32.57 -24.46 -1.06
C PRO A 247 -33.96 -24.38 -1.72
N THR A 248 -34.04 -24.23 -3.04
CA THR A 248 -35.25 -24.34 -3.85
C THR A 248 -35.61 -25.79 -4.22
N GLY A 249 -34.73 -26.76 -3.98
CA GLY A 249 -34.88 -28.14 -4.45
C GLY A 249 -34.57 -28.36 -5.93
N GLU A 250 -34.04 -27.34 -6.62
CA GLU A 250 -33.64 -27.40 -8.03
C GLU A 250 -32.23 -28.00 -8.16
N GLU A 251 -32.01 -28.86 -9.17
CA GLU A 251 -30.67 -29.37 -9.47
C GLU A 251 -29.74 -28.24 -9.97
N SER A 252 -28.46 -28.30 -9.60
CA SER A 252 -27.44 -27.36 -10.06
C SER A 252 -26.26 -28.07 -10.71
N SER A 253 -25.50 -27.32 -11.50
CA SER A 253 -24.28 -27.80 -12.16
C SER A 253 -23.15 -26.77 -12.09
N ARG A 254 -21.92 -27.26 -11.84
CA ARG A 254 -20.69 -26.46 -11.96
C ARG A 254 -20.15 -26.62 -13.37
N LEU A 255 -20.01 -25.50 -14.07
CA LEU A 255 -19.34 -25.40 -15.36
C LEU A 255 -17.94 -24.81 -15.16
N MET A 256 -16.92 -25.63 -15.38
CA MET A 256 -15.53 -25.21 -15.42
C MET A 256 -15.01 -25.32 -16.85
N VAL A 257 -14.55 -24.22 -17.42
CA VAL A 257 -13.84 -24.20 -18.71
C VAL A 257 -12.39 -23.81 -18.46
N SER A 258 -11.48 -24.73 -18.76
CA SER A 258 -10.03 -24.54 -18.66
C SER A 258 -9.38 -24.59 -20.04
N TRP A 259 -8.17 -24.05 -20.18
CA TRP A 259 -7.45 -23.97 -21.45
C TRP A 259 -5.92 -24.00 -21.30
N ARG A 260 -5.23 -24.31 -22.40
CA ARG A 260 -3.77 -24.20 -22.55
C ARG A 260 -3.38 -23.80 -23.98
N MET A 261 -2.17 -23.26 -24.13
CA MET A 261 -1.54 -23.04 -25.42
C MET A 261 -0.49 -24.12 -25.68
N ASN A 262 -0.68 -24.92 -26.73
CA ASN A 262 0.24 -26.00 -27.10
C ASN A 262 1.06 -25.60 -28.33
N PHE A 263 2.34 -25.32 -28.11
CA PHE A 263 3.31 -25.05 -29.18
C PHE A 263 3.79 -26.36 -29.80
N LEU A 264 3.49 -26.53 -31.08
CA LEU A 264 3.93 -27.65 -31.93
C LEU A 264 5.36 -27.43 -32.46
N GLN A 265 5.81 -26.17 -32.52
CA GLN A 265 7.14 -25.77 -32.98
C GLN A 265 7.69 -24.63 -32.12
N SER A 266 9.01 -24.53 -31.99
CA SER A 266 9.68 -23.44 -31.29
C SER A 266 9.54 -22.11 -32.04
N THR A 267 9.06 -21.06 -31.37
CA THR A 267 8.94 -19.71 -31.94
C THR A 267 9.49 -18.63 -31.01
N MET A 268 10.26 -17.69 -31.58
CA MET A 268 10.79 -16.51 -30.89
C MET A 268 9.68 -15.61 -30.33
N MET A 269 8.45 -15.72 -30.83
CA MET A 269 7.30 -14.90 -30.42
C MET A 269 6.38 -15.59 -29.40
N LYS A 270 6.79 -16.71 -28.80
CA LYS A 270 6.01 -17.49 -27.82
C LYS A 270 5.26 -16.61 -26.79
N GLY A 271 5.97 -15.72 -26.09
CA GLY A 271 5.36 -14.87 -25.05
C GLY A 271 4.35 -13.84 -25.59
N LEU A 272 4.49 -13.37 -26.83
CA LEU A 272 3.50 -12.50 -27.48
C LEU A 272 2.24 -13.29 -27.84
N ILE A 273 2.41 -14.52 -28.35
CA ILE A 273 1.31 -15.43 -28.69
C ILE A 273 0.54 -15.84 -27.43
N GLU A 274 1.23 -16.23 -26.35
CA GLU A 274 0.60 -16.60 -25.08
C GLU A 274 -0.16 -15.45 -24.43
N ASN A 275 0.40 -14.23 -24.44
CA ASN A 275 -0.27 -13.05 -23.89
C ASN A 275 -1.47 -12.62 -24.74
N GLY A 276 -1.35 -12.65 -26.08
CA GLY A 276 -2.45 -12.38 -27.00
C GLY A 276 -3.59 -13.40 -26.87
N ALA A 277 -3.26 -14.69 -26.77
CA ALA A 277 -4.23 -15.75 -26.56
C ALA A 277 -4.90 -15.64 -25.18
N ARG A 278 -4.16 -15.35 -24.11
CA ARG A 278 -4.74 -15.15 -22.76
C ARG A 278 -5.78 -14.02 -22.75
N GLN A 279 -5.47 -12.89 -23.40
CA GLN A 279 -6.42 -11.78 -23.51
C GLN A 279 -7.63 -12.15 -24.39
N GLY A 280 -7.39 -12.78 -25.55
CA GLY A 280 -8.45 -13.21 -26.45
C GLY A 280 -9.40 -14.24 -25.83
N VAL A 281 -8.88 -15.20 -25.07
CA VAL A 281 -9.70 -16.19 -24.33
C VAL A 281 -10.50 -15.48 -23.23
N LYS A 282 -9.91 -14.55 -22.46
CA LYS A 282 -10.64 -13.77 -21.44
C LYS A 282 -11.83 -13.01 -22.04
N GLU A 283 -11.61 -12.23 -23.10
CA GLU A 283 -12.66 -11.47 -23.79
C GLU A 283 -13.75 -12.39 -24.38
N ASN A 284 -13.36 -13.53 -24.95
CA ASN A 284 -14.26 -14.54 -25.54
C ASN A 284 -15.17 -15.19 -24.49
N PHE A 285 -14.65 -15.48 -23.28
CA PHE A 285 -15.40 -16.15 -22.22
C PHE A 285 -16.14 -15.20 -21.27
N GLU A 286 -15.76 -13.93 -21.19
CA GLU A 286 -16.60 -12.87 -20.63
C GLU A 286 -17.93 -12.77 -21.41
N GLN A 287 -17.88 -12.79 -22.75
CA GLN A 287 -19.08 -12.80 -23.61
C GLN A 287 -19.89 -14.10 -23.50
N PHE A 288 -19.22 -15.26 -23.53
CA PHE A 288 -19.85 -16.57 -23.28
C PHE A 288 -20.65 -16.59 -21.98
N SER A 289 -20.04 -16.13 -20.88
CA SER A 289 -20.66 -16.15 -19.55
C SER A 289 -21.87 -15.21 -19.48
N SER A 290 -21.77 -14.04 -20.14
CA SER A 290 -22.87 -13.06 -20.23
C SER A 290 -24.06 -13.60 -21.04
N LEU A 291 -23.80 -14.33 -22.13
CA LEU A 291 -24.86 -14.97 -22.94
C LEU A 291 -25.50 -16.17 -22.21
N LEU A 292 -24.69 -17.02 -21.59
CA LEU A 292 -25.19 -18.19 -20.85
C LEU A 292 -26.06 -17.77 -19.66
N SER A 293 -25.71 -16.67 -18.99
CA SER A 293 -26.48 -16.11 -17.88
C SER A 293 -27.84 -15.50 -18.29
N GLN A 294 -28.12 -15.35 -19.59
CA GLN A 294 -29.44 -14.95 -20.11
C GLN A 294 -30.36 -16.15 -20.37
N SER A 295 -29.79 -17.31 -20.70
CA SER A 295 -30.52 -18.56 -20.98
C SER A 295 -30.67 -19.44 -19.74
N VAL A 296 -29.72 -19.37 -18.81
CA VAL A 296 -29.69 -20.15 -17.57
C VAL A 296 -29.42 -19.21 -16.40
N LYS A 297 -30.23 -19.29 -15.35
CA LYS A 297 -30.01 -18.52 -14.14
C LYS A 297 -28.68 -18.97 -13.48
N PRO A 298 -27.67 -18.09 -13.33
CA PRO A 298 -26.53 -18.41 -12.48
C PRO A 298 -27.03 -18.60 -11.04
N VAL A 299 -26.39 -19.50 -10.28
CA VAL A 299 -26.65 -19.52 -8.84
C VAL A 299 -26.04 -18.26 -8.27
N ASP A 300 -26.88 -17.28 -7.91
CA ASP A 300 -26.48 -16.14 -7.10
C ASP A 300 -26.08 -16.65 -5.71
N GLU A 301 -24.82 -17.03 -5.60
CA GLU A 301 -24.15 -17.24 -4.34
C GLU A 301 -24.12 -15.91 -3.58
N GLY A 302 -25.08 -15.75 -2.65
CA GLY A 302 -25.09 -14.66 -1.68
C GLY A 302 -23.80 -14.68 -0.85
N GLU A 303 -22.80 -13.93 -1.34
CA GLU A 303 -21.46 -13.74 -0.79
C GLU A 303 -20.75 -15.02 -0.30
N LYS A 304 -20.91 -16.16 -1.00
CA LYS A 304 -20.07 -17.33 -0.74
C LYS A 304 -18.68 -17.16 -1.35
N GLN A 305 -17.73 -16.86 -0.48
CA GLN A 305 -16.41 -17.50 -0.39
C GLN A 305 -15.90 -18.20 -1.67
N VAL A 306 -15.45 -17.41 -2.66
CA VAL A 306 -14.71 -17.92 -3.83
C VAL A 306 -13.57 -18.83 -3.37
N GLU A 307 -13.61 -20.10 -3.77
CA GLU A 307 -12.82 -21.25 -3.29
C GLU A 307 -11.60 -20.94 -2.39
N LEU A 308 -11.91 -20.65 -1.12
CA LEU A 308 -10.97 -20.58 -0.01
C LEU A 308 -11.27 -21.65 1.06
N GLY A 309 -12.46 -22.26 1.04
CA GLY A 309 -12.81 -23.42 1.87
C GLY A 309 -12.30 -24.77 1.34
N SER A 310 -11.78 -24.83 0.10
CA SER A 310 -11.15 -26.03 -0.47
C SER A 310 -9.64 -26.13 -0.20
N LEU A 311 -9.04 -25.08 0.40
CA LEU A 311 -7.82 -25.23 1.18
C LEU A 311 -8.15 -25.94 2.49
N GLN A 312 -8.35 -27.26 2.41
CA GLN A 312 -8.19 -28.10 3.59
C GLN A 312 -6.80 -27.83 4.15
N LEU A 313 -6.73 -27.29 5.38
CA LEU A 313 -5.61 -27.60 6.23
C LEU A 313 -5.58 -29.13 6.34
N GLU A 314 -4.57 -29.77 5.76
CA GLU A 314 -3.93 -30.87 6.45
C GLU A 314 -3.17 -30.21 7.61
N PRO A 315 -3.67 -30.23 8.86
CA PRO A 315 -2.91 -29.69 9.98
C PRO A 315 -1.68 -30.58 10.12
N GLN A 316 -0.51 -30.09 9.66
CA GLN A 316 0.74 -30.78 9.92
C GLN A 316 0.82 -31.03 11.42
N SER A 317 0.75 -32.31 11.80
CA SER A 317 0.66 -32.70 13.20
C SER A 317 1.85 -32.09 13.94
N ASP A 318 1.62 -31.54 15.13
CA ASP A 318 2.68 -30.91 15.93
C ASP A 318 3.87 -31.88 16.13
N THR A 319 3.63 -33.20 16.09
CA THR A 319 4.65 -34.27 16.07
C THR A 319 5.56 -34.26 14.84
N LYS A 320 5.05 -33.96 13.63
CA LYS A 320 5.80 -33.91 12.37
C LYS A 320 6.67 -32.66 12.31
N LEU A 321 6.11 -31.52 12.74
CA LEU A 321 6.84 -30.26 12.90
C LEU A 321 7.94 -30.37 13.97
N ALA A 322 7.63 -30.95 15.13
CA ALA A 322 8.60 -31.23 16.18
C ALA A 322 9.68 -32.20 15.69
N PHE A 323 9.33 -33.27 14.96
CA PHE A 323 10.34 -34.19 14.41
C PHE A 323 11.28 -33.48 13.43
N GLN A 324 10.76 -32.67 12.51
CA GLN A 324 11.60 -31.88 11.59
C GLN A 324 12.50 -30.86 12.31
N TYR A 325 12.06 -30.31 13.44
CA TYR A 325 12.85 -29.35 14.23
C TYR A 325 13.91 -30.03 15.12
N PHE A 326 13.55 -31.12 15.80
CA PHE A 326 14.40 -31.80 16.79
C PHE A 326 15.29 -32.92 16.20
N ALA A 327 15.01 -33.44 15.00
CA ALA A 327 15.88 -34.38 14.28
C ALA A 327 17.14 -33.73 13.65
N ASN A 328 17.58 -32.58 14.17
CA ASN A 328 18.88 -32.00 13.86
C ASN A 328 19.98 -32.84 14.53
N PHE A 329 21.02 -33.24 13.77
CA PHE A 329 22.17 -33.98 14.28
C PHE A 329 22.77 -33.37 15.57
N THR A 330 22.80 -32.04 15.67
CA THR A 330 23.29 -31.32 16.87
C THR A 330 22.42 -31.61 18.10
N LEU A 331 21.09 -31.62 17.96
CA LEU A 331 20.19 -31.88 19.09
C LEU A 331 20.24 -33.35 19.51
N VAL A 332 20.31 -34.27 18.54
CA VAL A 332 20.48 -35.70 18.78
C VAL A 332 21.85 -36.00 19.43
N SER A 333 22.93 -35.36 18.99
CA SER A 333 24.26 -35.53 19.59
C SER A 333 24.33 -34.97 21.01
N THR A 334 23.72 -33.79 21.28
CA THR A 334 23.62 -33.25 22.64
C THR A 334 22.91 -34.23 23.57
N PHE A 335 21.78 -34.81 23.12
CA PHE A 335 20.98 -35.73 23.93
C PHE A 335 21.73 -37.05 24.19
N VAL A 336 22.34 -37.65 23.17
CA VAL A 336 23.13 -38.88 23.31
C VAL A 336 24.36 -38.65 24.20
N MET A 337 25.06 -37.53 24.07
CA MET A 337 26.22 -37.22 24.90
C MET A 337 25.82 -36.90 26.35
N GLY A 338 24.68 -36.24 26.56
CA GLY A 338 24.10 -36.03 27.89
C GLY A 338 23.72 -37.34 28.58
N LEU A 339 23.08 -38.27 27.85
CA LEU A 339 22.80 -39.61 28.36
C LEU A 339 24.09 -40.40 28.67
N TYR A 340 25.12 -40.31 27.83
CA TYR A 340 26.42 -40.92 28.09
C TYR A 340 27.02 -40.41 29.41
N VAL A 341 27.00 -39.09 29.65
CA VAL A 341 27.51 -38.50 30.91
C VAL A 341 26.68 -38.93 32.11
N ILE A 342 25.35 -38.92 32.02
CA ILE A 342 24.47 -39.37 33.11
C ILE A 342 24.73 -40.85 33.42
N PHE A 343 24.87 -41.70 32.40
CA PHE A 343 25.19 -43.12 32.56
C PHE A 343 26.58 -43.34 33.17
N HIS A 344 27.57 -42.53 32.78
CA HIS A 344 28.92 -42.54 33.37
C HIS A 344 28.90 -42.15 34.85
N ILE A 345 28.17 -41.09 35.22
CA ILE A 345 28.00 -40.65 36.62
C ILE A 345 27.28 -41.73 37.46
N LEU A 346 26.28 -42.42 36.90
CA LEU A 346 25.53 -43.49 37.58
C LEU A 346 26.34 -44.79 37.76
N ILE A 347 27.47 -44.96 37.06
CA ILE A 347 28.33 -46.15 37.11
C ILE A 347 29.66 -45.87 37.80
N ALA A 348 30.09 -44.61 37.86
CA ALA A 348 31.30 -44.19 38.56
C ALA A 348 31.22 -44.52 40.07
N SER A 349 32.12 -45.38 40.53
CA SER A 349 32.39 -45.54 41.97
C SER A 349 32.97 -44.23 42.51
N PRO A 350 32.58 -43.75 43.71
CA PRO A 350 33.12 -42.52 44.29
C PRO A 350 34.64 -42.62 44.45
N SER A 351 35.35 -41.76 43.72
CA SER A 351 36.81 -41.61 43.79
C SER A 351 37.22 -40.88 45.08
N THR A 352 38.45 -41.14 45.53
CA THR A 352 39.06 -40.35 46.60
C THR A 352 39.63 -39.06 46.04
N ILE A 353 39.16 -37.92 46.56
CA ILE A 353 39.65 -36.54 46.37
C ILE A 353 41.16 -36.50 46.07
N GLN A 354 41.54 -36.05 44.88
CA GLN A 354 42.93 -35.84 44.42
C GLN A 354 43.07 -34.57 43.55
N GLY A 355 42.20 -33.57 43.73
CA GLY A 355 42.11 -32.39 42.88
C GLY A 355 42.42 -31.05 43.56
N LEU A 356 42.33 -29.98 42.76
CA LEU A 356 42.44 -28.57 43.16
C LEU A 356 41.11 -28.03 43.73
N GLU A 357 40.46 -28.81 44.59
CA GLU A 357 39.15 -28.50 45.18
C GLU A 357 39.23 -27.25 46.07
N PHE A 358 38.60 -26.16 45.63
CA PHE A 358 38.34 -24.98 46.45
C PHE A 358 36.87 -24.94 46.85
N ILE A 359 36.56 -24.30 47.98
CA ILE A 359 35.25 -24.34 48.64
C ILE A 359 34.12 -23.95 47.68
N GLY A 360 33.36 -24.96 47.23
CA GLY A 360 32.18 -24.80 46.37
C GLY A 360 32.45 -24.83 44.86
N LEU A 361 33.65 -25.18 44.39
CA LEU A 361 33.96 -25.23 42.96
C LEU A 361 34.91 -26.39 42.61
N ASP A 362 34.31 -27.44 42.02
CA ASP A 362 35.00 -28.63 41.51
C ASP A 362 35.71 -28.32 40.17
N LEU A 363 36.89 -28.90 39.97
CA LEU A 363 37.69 -28.74 38.75
C LEU A 363 37.91 -30.11 38.09
N PRO A 364 37.74 -30.24 36.76
CA PRO A 364 37.78 -31.55 36.11
C PRO A 364 39.16 -32.20 36.22
N ASP A 365 39.17 -33.45 36.70
CA ASP A 365 40.38 -34.23 37.03
C ASP A 365 41.19 -34.63 35.80
N SER A 366 40.63 -34.48 34.60
CA SER A 366 41.33 -34.84 33.35
C SER A 366 41.08 -33.87 32.19
N ILE A 367 42.08 -33.80 31.30
CA ILE A 367 41.97 -33.06 30.02
C ILE A 367 40.80 -33.61 29.17
N GLY A 368 40.52 -34.91 29.25
CA GLY A 368 39.37 -35.53 28.57
C GLY A 368 38.03 -35.01 29.10
N GLU A 369 37.88 -34.92 30.41
CA GLU A 369 36.69 -34.39 31.08
C GLU A 369 36.50 -32.88 30.81
N LEU A 370 37.58 -32.09 30.83
CA LEU A 370 37.55 -30.67 30.45
C LEU A 370 37.07 -30.49 29.00
N ILE A 371 37.55 -31.32 28.06
CA ILE A 371 37.12 -31.29 26.66
C ILE A 371 35.64 -31.72 26.52
N VAL A 372 35.24 -32.82 27.17
CA VAL A 372 33.85 -33.31 27.16
C VAL A 372 32.90 -32.25 27.73
N SER A 373 33.26 -31.63 28.85
CA SER A 373 32.50 -30.54 29.48
C SER A 373 32.39 -29.32 28.56
N GLY A 374 33.48 -28.89 27.94
CA GLY A 374 33.47 -27.79 26.97
C GLY A 374 32.58 -28.06 25.74
N VAL A 375 32.62 -29.29 25.21
CA VAL A 375 31.76 -29.72 24.11
C VAL A 375 30.29 -29.77 24.52
N LEU A 376 29.98 -30.26 25.73
CA LEU A 376 28.62 -30.30 26.29
C LEU A 376 28.05 -28.91 26.55
N VAL A 377 28.85 -27.97 27.08
CA VAL A 377 28.42 -26.57 27.26
C VAL A 377 28.12 -25.91 25.91
N LEU A 378 28.98 -26.11 24.91
CA LEU A 378 28.80 -25.54 23.57
C LEU A 378 27.59 -26.15 22.84
N GLN A 379 27.42 -27.48 22.87
CA GLN A 379 26.28 -28.18 22.27
C GLN A 379 24.98 -27.88 23.02
N GLY A 380 25.01 -27.86 24.36
CA GLY A 380 23.89 -27.50 25.23
C GLY A 380 23.41 -26.07 25.01
N THR A 381 24.32 -25.10 24.84
CA THR A 381 23.95 -23.71 24.53
C THR A 381 23.27 -23.59 23.16
N ARG A 382 23.73 -24.35 22.15
CA ARG A 382 23.07 -24.42 20.84
C ARG A 382 21.70 -25.08 20.93
N ALA A 383 21.58 -26.18 21.68
CA ALA A 383 20.32 -26.87 21.91
C ALA A 383 19.30 -25.98 22.65
N LEU A 384 19.71 -25.27 23.69
CA LEU A 384 18.87 -24.36 24.47
C LEU A 384 18.37 -23.18 23.62
N LYS A 385 19.20 -22.61 22.73
CA LYS A 385 18.76 -21.58 21.78
C LYS A 385 17.63 -22.10 20.87
N LEU A 386 17.78 -23.30 20.31
CA LEU A 386 16.76 -23.93 19.45
C LEU A 386 15.47 -24.25 20.25
N VAL A 387 15.59 -24.86 21.43
CA VAL A 387 14.43 -25.15 22.30
C VAL A 387 13.69 -23.86 22.69
N SER A 388 14.42 -22.80 23.05
CA SER A 388 13.84 -21.49 23.38
C SER A 388 13.09 -20.88 22.19
N GLY A 389 13.72 -20.83 21.01
CA GLY A 389 13.10 -20.34 19.78
C GLY A 389 11.81 -21.09 19.42
N PHE A 390 11.82 -22.43 19.51
CA PHE A 390 10.63 -23.26 19.28
C PHE A 390 9.52 -23.00 20.31
N MET A 391 9.86 -22.93 21.61
CA MET A 391 8.90 -22.65 22.67
C MET A 391 8.29 -21.25 22.54
N GLN A 392 9.08 -20.25 22.14
CA GLN A 392 8.60 -18.88 21.97
C GLN A 392 7.78 -18.71 20.69
N ALA A 393 8.17 -19.35 19.60
CA ALA A 393 7.33 -19.52 18.40
C ALA A 393 5.99 -20.17 18.74
N ARG A 394 5.98 -21.22 19.59
CA ARG A 394 4.76 -21.85 20.08
C ARG A 394 3.92 -20.90 20.93
N VAL A 395 4.52 -20.07 21.78
CA VAL A 395 3.80 -19.03 22.56
C VAL A 395 3.21 -17.96 21.63
N GLN A 396 3.91 -17.53 20.58
CA GLN A 396 3.40 -16.55 19.63
C GLN A 396 2.27 -17.12 18.75
N ARG A 397 2.38 -18.40 18.34
CA ARG A 397 1.30 -19.17 17.70
C ARG A 397 0.09 -19.34 18.63
N ALA A 398 0.31 -19.56 19.93
CA ALA A 398 -0.74 -19.74 20.95
C ALA A 398 -1.41 -18.42 21.40
N LYS A 399 -0.82 -17.25 21.11
CA LYS A 399 -1.49 -15.94 21.27
C LYS A 399 -2.54 -15.64 20.21
N GLY A 400 -2.67 -16.50 19.19
CA GLY A 400 -3.59 -16.34 18.07
C GLY A 400 -3.00 -15.47 16.97
N GLY A 401 -2.61 -16.10 15.86
CA GLY A 401 -2.42 -15.38 14.60
C GLY A 401 -3.79 -15.03 13.99
N ASP A 402 -3.86 -13.97 13.18
CA ASP A 402 -5.11 -13.44 12.62
C ASP A 402 -5.83 -14.37 11.61
N HIS A 403 -5.27 -15.55 11.34
CA HIS A 403 -5.80 -16.47 10.35
C HIS A 403 -7.23 -16.92 10.70
N GLY A 404 -8.16 -16.71 9.76
CA GLY A 404 -9.56 -17.12 9.92
C GLY A 404 -10.37 -16.24 10.86
N VAL A 405 -9.82 -15.12 11.35
CA VAL A 405 -10.60 -14.08 12.02
C VAL A 405 -11.53 -13.45 10.99
N LYS A 406 -12.84 -13.74 11.13
CA LYS A 406 -13.87 -13.17 10.26
C LYS A 406 -13.97 -11.66 10.44
N ALA A 407 -14.13 -10.94 9.34
CA ALA A 407 -14.42 -9.52 9.34
C ALA A 407 -15.80 -9.22 9.97
N GLN A 408 -15.94 -8.02 10.54
CA GLN A 408 -17.21 -7.52 11.09
C GLN A 408 -17.68 -6.22 10.41
N GLY A 409 -18.99 -6.00 10.43
CA GLY A 409 -19.65 -4.79 9.93
C GLY A 409 -20.01 -4.81 8.43
N ASP A 410 -20.65 -3.73 7.97
CA ASP A 410 -21.16 -3.61 6.59
C ASP A 410 -20.39 -2.56 5.77
N GLY A 411 -20.07 -2.87 4.52
CA GLY A 411 -19.31 -1.99 3.62
C GLY A 411 -18.25 -2.74 2.82
N TRP A 412 -17.11 -2.09 2.58
CA TRP A 412 -16.00 -2.63 1.80
C TRP A 412 -15.23 -3.69 2.59
N LEU A 413 -15.42 -4.95 2.22
CA LEU A 413 -14.76 -6.13 2.78
C LEU A 413 -13.50 -6.45 1.97
N LEU A 414 -12.34 -6.50 2.63
CA LEU A 414 -11.08 -6.92 2.03
C LEU A 414 -10.66 -8.29 2.59
N THR A 415 -10.57 -9.28 1.71
CA THR A 415 -10.07 -10.63 2.01
C THR A 415 -8.76 -10.86 1.27
N VAL A 416 -7.73 -11.29 2.00
CA VAL A 416 -6.40 -11.60 1.46
C VAL A 416 -6.07 -13.06 1.79
N ALA A 417 -5.79 -13.86 0.77
CA ALA A 417 -5.22 -15.20 0.94
C ALA A 417 -3.73 -15.17 0.61
N LEU A 418 -2.91 -15.61 1.56
CA LEU A 418 -1.47 -15.84 1.40
C LEU A 418 -1.26 -17.32 1.12
N LEU A 419 -0.88 -17.65 -0.11
CA LEU A 419 -0.71 -19.03 -0.54
C LEU A 419 0.72 -19.51 -0.24
N GLU A 420 1.70 -18.95 -0.93
CA GLU A 420 3.11 -19.35 -0.82
C GLU A 420 4.09 -18.21 -1.11
N GLY A 421 5.36 -18.40 -0.76
CA GLY A 421 6.48 -17.52 -1.09
C GLY A 421 7.51 -18.22 -1.95
N SER A 422 8.25 -17.44 -2.73
CA SER A 422 9.38 -17.91 -3.55
C SER A 422 10.64 -17.12 -3.24
N ASP A 423 11.75 -17.83 -3.11
CA ASP A 423 13.11 -17.28 -3.00
C ASP A 423 13.27 -16.32 -1.80
N LEU A 424 12.68 -16.65 -0.65
CA LEU A 424 12.78 -15.86 0.58
C LEU A 424 14.08 -16.21 1.34
N VAL A 425 15.08 -15.35 1.23
CA VAL A 425 16.43 -15.58 1.76
C VAL A 425 16.57 -15.08 3.21
N ALA A 426 17.35 -15.80 4.02
CA ALA A 426 17.67 -15.42 5.38
C ALA A 426 18.66 -14.26 5.40
N VAL A 427 18.52 -13.35 6.36
CA VAL A 427 19.47 -12.22 6.47
C VAL A 427 20.79 -12.66 7.09
N ASP A 428 20.77 -13.67 7.98
CA ASP A 428 21.98 -14.19 8.62
C ASP A 428 22.67 -15.32 7.85
N SER A 429 24.00 -15.22 7.77
CA SER A 429 24.85 -15.88 6.77
C SER A 429 25.17 -17.38 6.99
N GLY A 430 24.22 -18.17 7.49
CA GLY A 430 24.42 -19.61 7.69
C GLY A 430 23.19 -20.46 8.02
N ASP A 431 22.01 -19.87 8.15
CA ASP A 431 20.78 -20.57 8.55
C ASP A 431 19.65 -20.34 7.53
N CYS A 432 18.61 -21.16 7.59
CA CYS A 432 17.45 -21.03 6.71
C CYS A 432 16.41 -20.09 7.32
N SER A 433 15.79 -19.23 6.49
CA SER A 433 14.88 -18.16 6.92
C SER A 433 13.62 -18.69 7.61
N ASN A 434 13.10 -17.89 8.54
CA ASN A 434 11.86 -18.10 9.26
C ASN A 434 10.79 -17.07 8.86
N PRO A 435 10.39 -16.97 7.57
CA PRO A 435 9.56 -15.87 7.09
C PRO A 435 8.17 -15.85 7.72
N TYR A 436 7.69 -14.63 7.99
CA TYR A 436 6.28 -14.31 8.19
C TYR A 436 5.91 -13.03 7.42
N VAL A 437 4.61 -12.87 7.11
CA VAL A 437 4.08 -11.76 6.32
C VAL A 437 3.14 -10.91 7.17
N VAL A 438 3.26 -9.60 7.02
CA VAL A 438 2.43 -8.59 7.68
C VAL A 438 1.67 -7.81 6.60
N PHE A 439 0.35 -7.77 6.74
CA PHE A 439 -0.56 -7.07 5.85
C PHE A 439 -1.14 -5.85 6.56
N THR A 440 -0.99 -4.65 5.97
CA THR A 440 -1.47 -3.39 6.56
C THR A 440 -2.40 -2.65 5.59
N CYS A 441 -3.64 -2.41 5.99
CA CYS A 441 -4.67 -1.74 5.21
C CYS A 441 -5.45 -0.75 6.10
N ASN A 442 -5.57 0.52 5.66
CA ASN A 442 -6.27 1.59 6.39
C ASN A 442 -5.89 1.70 7.90
N GLY A 443 -4.63 1.43 8.25
CA GLY A 443 -4.12 1.48 9.62
C GLY A 443 -4.43 0.25 10.49
N LYS A 444 -5.17 -0.73 9.99
CA LYS A 444 -5.28 -2.07 10.59
C LYS A 444 -4.19 -2.98 10.03
N THR A 445 -3.68 -3.87 10.88
CA THR A 445 -2.60 -4.80 10.56
C THR A 445 -3.03 -6.23 10.87
N ARG A 446 -2.62 -7.19 10.03
CA ARG A 446 -2.83 -8.64 10.19
C ARG A 446 -1.51 -9.37 9.97
N ALA A 447 -1.21 -10.40 10.75
CA ALA A 447 0.05 -11.15 10.64
C ALA A 447 -0.15 -12.66 10.40
N SER A 448 0.68 -13.24 9.52
CA SER A 448 0.69 -14.68 9.23
C SER A 448 1.38 -15.51 10.31
N SER A 449 1.24 -16.83 10.24
CA SER A 449 2.13 -17.74 10.94
C SER A 449 3.57 -17.60 10.43
N ILE A 450 4.54 -17.85 11.32
CA ILE A 450 5.96 -18.00 10.99
C ILE A 450 6.16 -19.40 10.38
N LYS A 451 6.94 -19.50 9.30
CA LYS A 451 7.28 -20.78 8.64
C LYS A 451 8.78 -21.03 8.80
N PHE A 452 9.15 -22.00 9.63
CA PHE A 452 10.55 -22.19 10.03
C PHE A 452 11.41 -22.78 8.92
N ARG A 453 12.63 -22.25 8.78
CA ARG A 453 13.73 -22.76 7.94
C ARG A 453 13.31 -23.09 6.50
N SER A 454 12.60 -22.15 5.84
CA SER A 454 11.94 -22.39 4.55
C SER A 454 11.93 -21.16 3.62
N SER A 455 12.77 -21.17 2.57
CA SER A 455 12.77 -20.16 1.51
C SER A 455 11.65 -20.27 0.48
N TYR A 456 10.91 -21.39 0.47
CA TYR A 456 9.70 -21.61 -0.35
C TYR A 456 8.49 -21.94 0.55
N PRO A 457 8.13 -21.04 1.50
CA PRO A 457 7.10 -21.33 2.50
C PRO A 457 5.71 -21.44 1.88
N LYS A 458 4.89 -22.32 2.43
CA LYS A 458 3.45 -22.40 2.13
C LYS A 458 2.65 -22.04 3.37
N TRP A 459 1.83 -21.01 3.25
CA TRP A 459 0.94 -20.54 4.30
C TRP A 459 -0.44 -21.15 4.16
N ASN A 460 -1.08 -20.95 3.00
CA ASN A 460 -2.50 -21.24 2.78
C ASN A 460 -3.40 -20.55 3.82
N GLU A 461 -3.03 -19.33 4.21
CA GLU A 461 -3.67 -18.57 5.29
C GLU A 461 -4.52 -17.43 4.75
N ILE A 462 -5.71 -17.29 5.33
CA ILE A 462 -6.73 -16.30 4.97
C ILE A 462 -6.81 -15.23 6.06
N PHE A 463 -6.82 -13.96 5.66
CA PHE A 463 -6.97 -12.79 6.50
C PHE A 463 -8.12 -11.93 5.99
N GLU A 464 -9.07 -11.58 6.87
CA GLU A 464 -10.15 -10.65 6.57
C GLU A 464 -9.96 -9.35 7.37
N PHE A 465 -10.19 -8.22 6.71
CA PHE A 465 -10.22 -6.89 7.32
C PHE A 465 -11.68 -6.45 7.49
N ASP A 466 -12.04 -5.96 8.68
CA ASP A 466 -13.40 -5.48 8.99
C ASP A 466 -13.90 -4.47 7.96
N ALA A 467 -15.20 -4.50 7.70
CA ALA A 467 -15.80 -3.74 6.61
C ALA A 467 -15.60 -2.23 6.78
N MET A 468 -15.10 -1.59 5.73
CA MET A 468 -14.77 -0.17 5.72
C MET A 468 -15.92 0.64 5.09
N GLU A 469 -16.24 1.82 5.63
CA GLU A 469 -17.24 2.71 5.00
C GLU A 469 -16.85 3.11 3.57
N GLU A 470 -15.55 3.22 3.31
CA GLU A 470 -14.99 3.72 2.06
C GLU A 470 -13.99 2.73 1.46
N PRO A 471 -13.82 2.69 0.13
CA PRO A 471 -12.92 1.71 -0.49
C PRO A 471 -11.46 1.99 -0.10
N PRO A 472 -10.66 0.94 0.15
CA PRO A 472 -9.23 1.09 0.39
C PRO A 472 -8.51 1.61 -0.87
N SER A 473 -7.44 2.36 -0.65
CA SER A 473 -6.57 2.88 -1.72
C SER A 473 -5.35 1.97 -1.93
N LEU A 474 -4.82 1.43 -0.83
CA LEU A 474 -3.55 0.71 -0.78
C LEU A 474 -3.62 -0.44 0.23
N LEU A 475 -3.00 -1.58 -0.12
CA LEU A 475 -2.63 -2.65 0.81
C LEU A 475 -1.10 -2.73 0.83
N ASN A 476 -0.50 -2.54 1.99
CA ASN A 476 0.93 -2.77 2.19
C ASN A 476 1.15 -4.22 2.61
N VAL A 477 2.18 -4.84 2.06
CA VAL A 477 2.63 -6.20 2.38
C VAL A 477 4.10 -6.12 2.75
N GLU A 478 4.49 -6.65 3.90
CA GLU A 478 5.89 -6.69 4.33
C GLU A 478 6.26 -8.08 4.85
N VAL A 479 7.46 -8.54 4.53
CA VAL A 479 7.95 -9.87 4.87
C VAL A 479 9.17 -9.73 5.77
N PHE A 480 9.11 -10.37 6.93
CA PHE A 480 10.13 -10.31 7.96
C PHE A 480 10.73 -11.70 8.18
N ASP A 481 12.02 -11.73 8.51
CA ASP A 481 12.64 -12.90 9.12
C ASP A 481 12.39 -12.91 10.64
N PHE A 482 12.30 -14.10 11.24
CA PHE A 482 12.11 -14.26 12.68
C PHE A 482 13.39 -14.79 13.34
N ASP A 483 14.20 -13.84 13.79
CA ASP A 483 15.52 -14.07 14.40
C ASP A 483 15.46 -14.26 15.94
N GLY A 484 14.26 -14.19 16.53
CA GLY A 484 14.01 -14.37 17.96
C GLY A 484 13.87 -13.06 18.76
N PRO A 485 13.77 -13.11 20.10
CA PRO A 485 13.36 -11.97 20.93
C PRO A 485 14.45 -10.92 21.19
N SER A 486 15.71 -11.20 20.83
CA SER A 486 16.86 -10.33 21.08
C SER A 486 17.26 -9.45 19.91
N HIS A 487 16.52 -9.54 18.80
CA HIS A 487 16.81 -8.84 17.55
C HIS A 487 15.54 -8.14 17.05
N GLU A 488 15.66 -6.96 16.46
CA GLU A 488 14.54 -6.33 15.75
C GLU A 488 14.24 -7.16 14.50
N ALA A 489 12.95 -7.38 14.20
CA ALA A 489 12.55 -8.27 13.10
C ALA A 489 13.04 -7.72 11.75
N THR A 490 13.87 -8.50 11.05
CA THR A 490 14.58 -8.00 9.87
C THR A 490 13.70 -8.07 8.61
N SER A 491 13.44 -6.94 7.97
CA SER A 491 12.61 -6.88 6.75
C SER A 491 13.36 -7.45 5.53
N ILE A 492 12.87 -8.60 5.04
CA ILE A 492 13.36 -9.28 3.82
C ILE A 492 12.94 -8.46 2.58
N GLY A 493 11.71 -7.93 2.60
CA GLY A 493 11.20 -7.02 1.57
C GLY A 493 9.71 -6.68 1.70
N HIS A 494 9.29 -5.64 1.00
CA HIS A 494 7.93 -5.07 1.04
C HIS A 494 7.31 -4.94 -0.36
N ALA A 495 5.99 -4.78 -0.43
CA ALA A 495 5.25 -4.46 -1.65
C ALA A 495 4.03 -3.59 -1.35
N GLU A 496 3.71 -2.67 -2.27
CA GLU A 496 2.52 -1.81 -2.18
C GLU A 496 1.52 -2.18 -3.29
N ILE A 497 0.35 -2.70 -2.92
CA ILE A 497 -0.71 -3.13 -3.84
C ILE A 497 -1.77 -2.02 -3.92
N ASN A 498 -1.94 -1.43 -5.10
CA ASN A 498 -2.77 -0.25 -5.29
C ASN A 498 -4.12 -0.56 -5.96
N PHE A 499 -5.21 -0.35 -5.23
CA PHE A 499 -6.59 -0.64 -5.66
C PHE A 499 -7.22 0.43 -6.57
N VAL A 500 -6.45 1.46 -6.96
CA VAL A 500 -6.89 2.54 -7.88
C VAL A 500 -6.20 2.42 -9.25
N LYS A 501 -5.03 1.76 -9.32
CA LYS A 501 -4.29 1.46 -10.54
C LYS A 501 -4.59 0.04 -11.08
N THR A 502 -4.97 -0.88 -10.20
CA THR A 502 -5.17 -2.31 -10.54
C THR A 502 -6.65 -2.65 -10.46
N LYS A 503 -7.16 -3.42 -11.42
CA LYS A 503 -8.56 -3.91 -11.36
C LYS A 503 -8.66 -5.05 -10.36
N ILE A 504 -9.74 -5.10 -9.59
CA ILE A 504 -9.98 -6.15 -8.59
C ILE A 504 -9.96 -7.56 -9.24
N SER A 505 -10.53 -7.71 -10.44
CA SER A 505 -10.50 -8.97 -11.20
C SER A 505 -9.08 -9.48 -11.50
N ASP A 506 -8.12 -8.57 -11.69
CA ASP A 506 -6.73 -8.89 -12.02
C ASP A 506 -5.88 -9.12 -10.74
N LEU A 507 -6.45 -8.96 -9.53
CA LEU A 507 -5.86 -9.28 -8.22
C LEU A 507 -6.29 -10.66 -7.67
N SER A 508 -7.15 -11.38 -8.40
CA SER A 508 -7.77 -12.63 -7.95
C SER A 508 -6.80 -13.82 -7.81
N ASP A 509 -5.68 -13.82 -8.54
CA ASP A 509 -4.55 -14.75 -8.39
C ASP A 509 -3.29 -14.08 -8.95
N ILE A 510 -2.35 -13.67 -8.07
CA ILE A 510 -1.20 -12.83 -8.42
C ILE A 510 0.10 -13.25 -7.74
N TRP A 511 1.21 -13.15 -8.47
CA TRP A 511 2.56 -13.18 -7.93
C TRP A 511 3.11 -11.76 -7.79
N VAL A 512 3.41 -11.35 -6.56
CA VAL A 512 3.89 -10.02 -6.20
C VAL A 512 5.38 -10.08 -5.90
N THR A 513 6.20 -9.37 -6.69
CA THR A 513 7.64 -9.20 -6.44
C THR A 513 7.87 -8.26 -5.28
N LEU A 514 8.70 -8.67 -4.31
CA LEU A 514 9.09 -7.86 -3.17
C LEU A 514 10.19 -6.86 -3.54
N GLN A 515 10.17 -5.70 -2.90
CA GLN A 515 11.15 -4.63 -3.00
C GLN A 515 11.97 -4.55 -1.71
N GLY A 516 13.27 -4.30 -1.83
CA GLY A 516 14.21 -4.34 -0.69
C GLY A 516 15.57 -4.84 -1.15
N GLN A 517 16.62 -4.60 -0.36
CA GLN A 517 17.99 -4.96 -0.74
C GLN A 517 18.16 -6.48 -0.88
N PHE A 518 17.61 -7.26 0.05
CA PHE A 518 17.63 -8.72 0.03
C PHE A 518 16.67 -9.27 -1.04
N ALA A 519 15.40 -8.83 -1.01
CA ALA A 519 14.39 -9.23 -1.99
C ALA A 519 14.79 -9.04 -3.46
N LEU A 520 15.42 -7.91 -3.82
CA LEU A 520 15.85 -7.64 -5.20
C LEU A 520 17.02 -8.51 -5.65
N ALA A 521 17.95 -8.85 -4.74
CA ALA A 521 19.07 -9.74 -5.04
C ALA A 521 18.59 -11.19 -5.33
N CYS A 522 17.53 -11.62 -4.63
CA CYS A 522 17.01 -12.99 -4.68
C CYS A 522 15.76 -13.15 -5.58
N GLN A 523 15.24 -12.06 -6.14
CA GLN A 523 13.98 -11.99 -6.88
C GLN A 523 12.76 -12.52 -6.10
N SER A 524 12.76 -12.30 -4.78
CA SER A 524 11.77 -12.81 -3.84
C SER A 524 10.34 -12.41 -4.19
N LYS A 525 9.39 -13.34 -4.13
CA LYS A 525 7.96 -13.10 -4.46
C LYS A 525 7.01 -13.74 -3.44
N LEU A 526 5.78 -13.23 -3.39
CA LEU A 526 4.64 -13.84 -2.71
C LEU A 526 3.52 -14.17 -3.71
N HIS A 527 2.82 -15.28 -3.48
CA HIS A 527 1.60 -15.68 -4.18
C HIS A 527 0.38 -15.32 -3.34
N LEU A 528 -0.44 -14.38 -3.85
CA LEU A 528 -1.59 -13.84 -3.15
C LEU A 528 -2.87 -14.01 -4.00
N ARG A 529 -4.01 -14.15 -3.32
CA ARG A 529 -5.35 -13.87 -3.89
C ARG A 529 -5.99 -12.76 -3.09
N ILE A 530 -6.51 -11.73 -3.75
CA ILE A 530 -7.13 -10.59 -3.07
C ILE A 530 -8.53 -10.36 -3.63
N VAL A 531 -9.51 -10.34 -2.73
CA VAL A 531 -10.92 -10.08 -3.03
C VAL A 531 -11.33 -8.81 -2.28
N LEU A 532 -11.95 -7.87 -3.00
CA LEU A 532 -12.46 -6.62 -2.45
C LEU A 532 -13.93 -6.48 -2.84
N ASN A 533 -14.82 -6.83 -1.92
CA ASN A 533 -16.28 -6.82 -2.11
C ASN A 533 -16.93 -5.65 -1.35
N ASN A 534 -18.23 -5.43 -1.55
CA ASN A 534 -18.98 -4.40 -0.84
C ASN A 534 -20.41 -4.83 -0.52
N THR A 535 -20.66 -5.15 0.76
CA THR A 535 -21.93 -5.72 1.23
C THR A 535 -23.12 -4.76 1.11
N LYS A 536 -22.87 -3.45 0.93
CA LYS A 536 -23.89 -2.39 0.81
C LYS A 536 -24.37 -2.14 -0.64
N GLY A 537 -23.78 -2.82 -1.63
CA GLY A 537 -24.26 -2.80 -3.02
C GLY A 537 -24.35 -1.41 -3.67
N SER A 538 -25.35 -1.20 -4.52
CA SER A 538 -25.41 -0.04 -5.44
C SER A 538 -25.75 1.32 -4.80
N ASN A 539 -26.11 1.38 -3.52
CA ASN A 539 -26.51 2.64 -2.88
C ASN A 539 -25.33 3.43 -2.30
N VAL A 540 -24.17 2.79 -2.08
CA VAL A 540 -22.96 3.36 -1.44
C VAL A 540 -22.53 4.71 -2.04
N VAL A 541 -22.66 4.90 -3.34
CA VAL A 541 -22.32 6.17 -4.01
C VAL A 541 -23.27 7.30 -3.59
N LYS A 542 -24.56 7.03 -3.38
CA LYS A 542 -25.54 8.01 -2.88
C LYS A 542 -25.26 8.33 -1.42
N ASP A 543 -25.03 7.31 -0.60
CA ASP A 543 -24.82 7.46 0.85
C ASP A 543 -23.54 8.27 1.13
N TYR A 544 -22.46 7.99 0.39
CA TYR A 544 -21.22 8.76 0.43
C TYR A 544 -21.43 10.22 -0.04
N LEU A 545 -22.16 10.44 -1.14
CA LEU A 545 -22.47 11.79 -1.60
C LEU A 545 -23.28 12.55 -0.54
N SER A 546 -24.29 11.95 0.07
CA SER A 546 -25.09 12.61 1.12
C SER A 546 -24.34 12.79 2.46
N LYS A 547 -23.29 12.01 2.74
CA LYS A 547 -22.31 12.30 3.81
C LYS A 547 -21.50 13.56 3.46
N MET A 548 -20.93 13.62 2.26
CA MET A 548 -20.18 14.78 1.76
C MET A 548 -21.05 16.05 1.62
N GLU A 549 -22.34 15.93 1.29
CA GLU A 549 -23.28 17.06 1.24
C GLU A 549 -23.45 17.74 2.61
N LYS A 550 -23.48 16.95 3.70
CA LYS A 550 -23.54 17.45 5.08
C LYS A 550 -22.24 18.17 5.46
N GLU A 551 -21.08 17.56 5.18
CA GLU A 551 -19.77 18.12 5.49
C GLU A 551 -19.46 19.40 4.69
N VAL A 552 -19.86 19.46 3.42
CA VAL A 552 -19.60 20.61 2.52
C VAL A 552 -20.69 21.69 2.64
N GLY A 553 -21.85 21.37 3.22
CA GLY A 553 -22.99 22.27 3.38
C GLY A 553 -23.63 22.70 2.04
N LYS A 554 -23.46 21.91 0.98
CA LYS A 554 -24.01 22.17 -0.36
C LYS A 554 -24.29 20.86 -1.11
N LYS A 555 -25.40 20.84 -1.85
CA LYS A 555 -25.86 19.68 -2.63
C LYS A 555 -24.87 19.29 -3.75
N ILE A 556 -24.43 18.03 -3.78
CA ILE A 556 -23.46 17.49 -4.73
C ILE A 556 -24.23 16.61 -5.72
N LYS A 557 -24.53 17.16 -6.90
CA LYS A 557 -25.28 16.42 -7.93
C LYS A 557 -24.46 15.21 -8.40
N LEU A 558 -25.01 14.01 -8.20
CA LEU A 558 -24.55 12.76 -8.81
C LEU A 558 -24.34 12.97 -10.32
N ARG A 559 -23.16 12.58 -10.83
CA ARG A 559 -22.80 12.75 -12.25
C ARG A 559 -23.37 11.62 -13.10
N SER A 560 -23.65 11.89 -14.37
CA SER A 560 -24.19 10.87 -15.28
C SER A 560 -23.19 9.73 -15.50
N PRO A 561 -23.64 8.48 -15.74
CA PRO A 561 -22.75 7.35 -16.01
C PRO A 561 -21.79 7.58 -17.17
N GLN A 562 -22.21 8.34 -18.18
CA GLN A 562 -21.36 8.77 -19.31
C GLN A 562 -20.21 9.68 -18.85
N THR A 563 -20.49 10.69 -18.02
CA THR A 563 -19.47 11.58 -17.45
C THR A 563 -18.51 10.80 -16.54
N ASN A 564 -19.04 9.86 -15.77
CA ASN A 564 -18.23 9.02 -14.89
C ASN A 564 -17.30 8.09 -15.68
N SER A 565 -17.83 7.42 -16.71
CA SER A 565 -17.04 6.58 -17.61
C SER A 565 -15.97 7.37 -18.35
N ALA A 566 -16.24 8.63 -18.73
CA ALA A 566 -15.24 9.51 -19.32
C ALA A 566 -14.10 9.85 -18.32
N PHE A 567 -14.42 10.19 -17.07
CA PHE A 567 -13.44 10.40 -16.00
C PHE A 567 -12.57 9.15 -15.75
N GLN A 568 -13.20 7.98 -15.60
CA GLN A 568 -12.52 6.69 -15.44
C GLN A 568 -11.57 6.42 -16.61
N LYS A 569 -12.01 6.63 -17.86
CA LYS A 569 -11.19 6.46 -19.07
C LYS A 569 -10.04 7.46 -19.18
N ILE A 570 -10.18 8.70 -18.69
CA ILE A 570 -9.10 9.69 -18.69
C ILE A 570 -7.93 9.23 -17.82
N PHE A 571 -8.20 8.73 -16.60
CA PHE A 571 -7.17 8.36 -15.63
C PHE A 571 -6.86 6.86 -15.54
N HIS A 572 -7.58 6.02 -16.31
CA HIS A 572 -7.53 4.54 -16.29
C HIS A 572 -7.96 3.92 -14.96
N LEU A 573 -9.01 4.47 -14.33
CA LEU A 573 -9.51 4.07 -13.02
C LEU A 573 -10.44 2.85 -13.11
N PRO A 574 -10.53 2.04 -12.04
CA PRO A 574 -11.45 0.91 -11.97
C PRO A 574 -12.91 1.40 -11.77
N PRO A 575 -13.92 0.56 -12.08
CA PRO A 575 -15.31 1.02 -12.27
C PRO A 575 -15.99 1.50 -10.98
N GLU A 576 -15.44 1.20 -9.81
CA GLU A 576 -15.92 1.62 -8.50
C GLU A 576 -15.58 3.09 -8.18
N GLU A 577 -14.58 3.67 -8.85
CA GLU A 577 -14.18 5.06 -8.61
C GLU A 577 -15.10 6.04 -9.34
N PHE A 578 -15.71 6.98 -8.61
CA PHE A 578 -16.68 7.93 -9.15
C PHE A 578 -16.28 9.40 -9.00
N LEU A 579 -16.64 10.20 -9.99
CA LEU A 579 -16.40 11.64 -10.01
C LEU A 579 -17.39 12.36 -9.10
N ILE A 580 -16.86 12.93 -8.01
CA ILE A 580 -17.61 13.80 -7.09
C ILE A 580 -17.79 15.18 -7.72
N ASN A 581 -16.68 15.80 -8.15
CA ASN A 581 -16.74 17.14 -8.75
C ASN A 581 -15.53 17.47 -9.64
N ASP A 582 -15.68 18.45 -10.53
CA ASP A 582 -14.70 18.84 -11.55
C ASP A 582 -14.55 20.37 -11.68
N PHE A 583 -13.35 20.88 -11.41
CA PHE A 583 -13.05 22.31 -11.38
C PHE A 583 -12.07 22.72 -12.46
N SER A 584 -12.43 23.70 -13.29
CA SER A 584 -11.49 24.34 -14.22
C SER A 584 -10.52 25.25 -13.46
N CYS A 585 -9.22 25.05 -13.66
CA CYS A 585 -8.14 25.78 -12.98
C CYS A 585 -6.84 25.75 -13.81
N GLN A 586 -5.82 26.49 -13.35
CA GLN A 586 -4.51 26.55 -14.00
C GLN A 586 -3.43 25.90 -13.14
N LEU A 587 -2.69 24.96 -13.70
CA LEU A 587 -1.51 24.35 -13.08
C LEU A 587 -0.26 25.19 -13.36
N LYS A 588 0.35 25.76 -12.32
CA LYS A 588 1.48 26.69 -12.41
C LYS A 588 2.82 25.94 -12.46
N ARG A 589 3.28 25.59 -13.66
CA ARG A 589 4.62 25.02 -13.94
C ARG A 589 5.53 26.11 -14.54
N LYS A 590 6.62 25.76 -15.24
CA LYS A 590 7.45 26.72 -16.01
C LYS A 590 6.60 27.52 -17.02
N MET A 591 5.75 26.81 -17.75
CA MET A 591 4.63 27.40 -18.50
C MET A 591 3.33 27.09 -17.73
N PRO A 592 2.47 28.08 -17.42
CA PRO A 592 1.16 27.84 -16.82
C PRO A 592 0.26 27.05 -17.78
N LEU A 593 -0.39 26.01 -17.29
CA LEU A 593 -1.20 25.08 -18.10
C LEU A 593 -2.65 25.10 -17.63
N GLN A 594 -3.55 25.58 -18.48
CA GLN A 594 -4.99 25.57 -18.22
C GLN A 594 -5.53 24.14 -18.35
N GLY A 595 -6.34 23.71 -17.38
CA GLY A 595 -6.90 22.36 -17.37
C GLY A 595 -8.06 22.22 -16.40
N ARG A 596 -8.35 20.98 -16.01
CA ARG A 596 -9.44 20.66 -15.09
C ARG A 596 -8.94 19.67 -14.03
N LEU A 597 -9.31 19.96 -12.78
CA LEU A 597 -9.02 19.19 -11.58
C LEU A 597 -10.26 18.36 -11.22
N PHE A 598 -10.11 17.05 -11.17
CA PHE A 598 -11.17 16.07 -10.93
C PHE A 598 -10.99 15.49 -9.53
N LEU A 599 -12.08 15.48 -8.76
CA LEU A 599 -12.11 15.01 -7.37
C LEU A 599 -12.98 13.75 -7.27
N SER A 600 -12.44 12.71 -6.63
CA SER A 600 -13.12 11.44 -6.35
C SER A 600 -12.80 10.97 -4.93
N ALA A 601 -13.38 9.84 -4.49
CA ALA A 601 -13.29 9.40 -3.10
C ALA A 601 -11.87 9.00 -2.67
N ARG A 602 -11.06 8.41 -3.58
CA ARG A 602 -9.67 8.00 -3.29
C ARG A 602 -8.61 8.94 -3.86
N ILE A 603 -8.89 9.63 -4.98
CA ILE A 603 -7.88 10.44 -5.68
C ILE A 603 -8.32 11.86 -6.05
N ILE A 604 -7.29 12.66 -6.31
CA ILE A 604 -7.33 13.95 -6.98
C ILE A 604 -6.50 13.87 -8.28
N GLY A 605 -7.14 14.15 -9.42
CA GLY A 605 -6.54 14.04 -10.75
C GLY A 605 -6.55 15.36 -11.50
N PHE A 606 -5.51 15.65 -12.28
CA PHE A 606 -5.47 16.81 -13.18
C PHE A 606 -5.34 16.35 -14.63
N HIS A 607 -6.16 16.93 -15.51
CA HIS A 607 -6.06 16.74 -16.96
C HIS A 607 -6.15 18.07 -17.70
N ALA A 608 -5.20 18.28 -18.60
CA ALA A 608 -5.17 19.39 -19.56
C ALA A 608 -4.85 18.86 -20.96
N ASP A 609 -5.50 19.42 -21.96
CA ASP A 609 -5.18 19.23 -23.38
C ASP A 609 -4.99 20.61 -23.99
N LEU A 610 -3.78 20.90 -24.46
CA LEU A 610 -3.41 22.20 -25.02
C LEU A 610 -2.59 21.93 -26.29
N PHE A 611 -3.12 22.34 -27.45
CA PHE A 611 -2.56 22.03 -28.78
C PHE A 611 -2.27 20.53 -29.00
N GLY A 612 -3.10 19.64 -28.44
CA GLY A 612 -2.93 18.18 -28.51
C GLY A 612 -1.94 17.59 -27.50
N HIS A 613 -1.17 18.42 -26.79
CA HIS A 613 -0.26 17.98 -25.73
C HIS A 613 -1.03 17.69 -24.44
N LYS A 614 -1.51 16.45 -24.31
CA LYS A 614 -2.24 15.95 -23.15
C LYS A 614 -1.33 15.76 -21.94
N THR A 615 -1.50 16.61 -20.92
CA THR A 615 -0.90 16.43 -19.59
C THR A 615 -1.93 15.83 -18.65
N LYS A 616 -1.68 14.62 -18.15
CA LYS A 616 -2.49 13.99 -17.10
C LYS A 616 -1.63 13.41 -15.98
N PHE A 617 -2.16 13.44 -14.76
CA PHE A 617 -1.64 12.75 -13.57
C PHE A 617 -2.70 12.70 -12.46
N PHE A 618 -2.51 11.83 -11.46
CA PHE A 618 -3.27 11.85 -10.21
C PHE A 618 -2.40 11.41 -9.04
N PHE A 619 -2.88 11.67 -7.82
CA PHE A 619 -2.33 11.14 -6.56
C PHE A 619 -3.47 10.92 -5.55
N HIS A 620 -3.22 10.11 -4.52
CA HIS A 620 -4.24 9.77 -3.52
C HIS A 620 -4.36 10.90 -2.49
N TRP A 621 -5.52 11.04 -1.85
CA TRP A 621 -5.67 11.97 -0.72
C TRP A 621 -4.69 11.64 0.43
N GLU A 622 -4.38 10.35 0.60
CA GLU A 622 -3.42 9.81 1.56
C GLU A 622 -1.96 10.16 1.25
N ASP A 623 -1.60 10.48 -0.01
CA ASP A 623 -0.25 10.92 -0.40
C ASP A 623 0.04 12.38 0.01
N ILE A 624 -1.00 13.18 0.27
CA ILE A 624 -0.89 14.61 0.53
C ILE A 624 -0.48 14.85 1.98
N GLU A 625 0.74 15.34 2.19
CA GLU A 625 1.21 15.83 3.48
C GLU A 625 0.58 17.19 3.83
N ASP A 626 0.40 18.07 2.84
CA ASP A 626 -0.11 19.43 3.08
C ASP A 626 -0.90 20.07 1.92
N ILE A 627 -1.87 20.91 2.29
CA ILE A 627 -2.63 21.79 1.41
C ILE A 627 -2.57 23.22 1.98
N GLN A 628 -1.73 24.06 1.39
CA GLN A 628 -1.58 25.47 1.77
C GLN A 628 -2.34 26.37 0.79
N VAL A 629 -2.84 27.51 1.28
CA VAL A 629 -3.47 28.54 0.45
C VAL A 629 -2.67 29.83 0.56
N ILE A 630 -2.09 30.28 -0.56
CA ILE A 630 -1.54 31.63 -0.66
C ILE A 630 -2.68 32.59 -1.06
N PRO A 631 -2.95 33.66 -0.28
CA PRO A 631 -3.95 34.68 -0.61
C PRO A 631 -3.68 35.40 -1.94
N LYS A 632 -4.67 36.18 -2.38
CA LYS A 632 -4.54 37.05 -3.56
C LYS A 632 -3.38 38.04 -3.37
N THR A 633 -2.43 38.00 -4.29
CA THR A 633 -1.27 38.90 -4.35
C THR A 633 -1.05 39.43 -5.77
N LEU A 634 -0.34 40.55 -5.92
CA LEU A 634 -0.01 41.11 -7.25
C LEU A 634 0.72 40.08 -8.14
N ALA A 635 1.65 39.31 -7.59
CA ALA A 635 2.36 38.21 -8.27
C ALA A 635 1.51 36.96 -8.60
N SER A 636 0.21 36.98 -8.28
CA SER A 636 -0.76 35.90 -8.55
C SER A 636 -1.88 36.31 -9.51
N ILE A 637 -1.83 37.51 -10.10
CA ILE A 637 -2.86 38.05 -11.00
C ILE A 637 -4.25 37.99 -10.35
N GLY A 638 -4.34 38.46 -9.10
CA GLY A 638 -5.58 38.52 -8.32
C GLY A 638 -6.22 37.17 -7.93
N SER A 639 -5.59 36.05 -8.27
CA SER A 639 -6.09 34.69 -8.02
C SER A 639 -5.36 34.03 -6.84
N PRO A 640 -6.05 33.49 -5.82
CA PRO A 640 -5.40 32.70 -4.77
C PRO A 640 -4.81 31.40 -5.35
N ILE A 641 -3.78 30.86 -4.68
CA ILE A 641 -3.05 29.67 -5.11
C ILE A 641 -3.19 28.57 -4.05
N VAL A 642 -3.67 27.39 -4.45
CA VAL A 642 -3.64 26.17 -3.65
C VAL A 642 -2.32 25.45 -3.93
N ILE A 643 -1.56 25.13 -2.89
CA ILE A 643 -0.30 24.38 -2.96
C ILE A 643 -0.50 23.04 -2.28
N MET A 644 -0.38 21.95 -3.03
CA MET A 644 -0.42 20.58 -2.50
C MET A 644 1.00 20.04 -2.42
N THR A 645 1.43 19.66 -1.22
CA THR A 645 2.73 19.01 -0.95
C THR A 645 2.49 17.53 -0.68
N LEU A 646 3.15 16.66 -1.45
CA LEU A 646 3.09 15.21 -1.23
C LEU A 646 4.16 14.76 -0.24
N LYS A 647 3.88 13.67 0.48
CA LYS A 647 4.85 12.96 1.33
C LYS A 647 6.09 12.56 0.51
N SER A 648 7.26 12.51 1.15
CA SER A 648 8.50 12.15 0.41
C SER A 648 8.42 10.72 -0.15
N GLY A 649 9.04 10.50 -1.30
CA GLY A 649 8.93 9.26 -2.08
C GLY A 649 7.60 9.04 -2.82
N LYS A 650 6.51 9.74 -2.48
CA LYS A 650 5.18 9.53 -3.08
C LYS A 650 4.92 10.43 -4.30
N GLY A 651 3.96 10.01 -5.13
CA GLY A 651 3.54 10.76 -6.33
C GLY A 651 4.53 10.77 -7.51
N PHE A 652 5.42 9.78 -7.62
CA PHE A 652 6.43 9.71 -8.70
C PHE A 652 5.82 9.85 -10.11
N ASP A 653 4.71 9.16 -10.38
CA ASP A 653 3.98 9.23 -11.67
C ASP A 653 3.36 10.60 -11.96
N ALA A 654 3.31 11.49 -10.97
CA ALA A 654 2.84 12.87 -11.10
C ALA A 654 3.99 13.89 -11.13
N LYS A 655 5.26 13.46 -11.06
CA LYS A 655 6.44 14.34 -10.94
C LYS A 655 6.57 15.36 -12.07
N HIS A 656 6.12 15.04 -13.29
CA HIS A 656 6.06 16.00 -14.41
C HIS A 656 5.11 17.17 -14.15
N GLY A 657 4.04 16.96 -13.38
CA GLY A 657 3.04 17.97 -13.01
C GLY A 657 3.49 18.93 -11.91
N ALA A 658 4.46 18.54 -11.09
CA ALA A 658 4.97 19.36 -9.99
C ALA A 658 5.65 20.65 -10.49
N LYS A 659 5.60 21.71 -9.67
CA LYS A 659 6.30 22.98 -9.93
C LYS A 659 7.72 22.97 -9.36
N THR A 660 7.86 22.48 -8.14
CA THR A 660 9.12 22.39 -7.41
C THR A 660 9.21 21.07 -6.66
N GLN A 661 10.45 20.68 -6.36
CA GLN A 661 10.80 19.65 -5.38
C GLN A 661 11.55 20.35 -4.24
N ASP A 662 11.33 20.00 -2.98
CA ASP A 662 12.11 20.56 -1.86
C ASP A 662 13.34 19.70 -1.50
N ALA A 663 14.12 20.14 -0.51
CA ALA A 663 15.35 19.49 -0.08
C ALA A 663 15.10 18.09 0.51
N GLU A 664 13.90 17.85 1.05
CA GLU A 664 13.45 16.55 1.55
C GLU A 664 12.89 15.65 0.43
N GLY A 665 12.96 16.10 -0.82
CA GLY A 665 12.53 15.36 -2.02
C GLY A 665 11.03 15.41 -2.31
N ARG A 666 10.23 16.19 -1.59
CA ARG A 666 8.77 16.24 -1.73
C ARG A 666 8.32 17.05 -2.94
N LEU A 667 7.26 16.58 -3.60
CA LEU A 667 6.70 17.21 -4.79
C LEU A 667 5.63 18.24 -4.43
N LYS A 668 5.73 19.45 -5.01
CA LYS A 668 4.82 20.58 -4.74
C LYS A 668 4.07 21.02 -6.00
N PHE A 669 2.75 20.87 -5.96
CA PHE A 669 1.81 21.18 -7.04
C PHE A 669 1.09 22.49 -6.75
N HIS A 670 1.08 23.42 -7.70
CA HIS A 670 0.50 24.76 -7.52
C HIS A 670 -0.68 24.95 -8.47
N PHE A 671 -1.90 25.03 -7.94
CA PHE A 671 -3.12 25.28 -8.69
C PHE A 671 -3.63 26.69 -8.41
N GLN A 672 -3.91 27.47 -9.46
CA GLN A 672 -4.43 28.84 -9.35
C GLN A 672 -5.62 29.07 -10.29
N SER A 673 -6.24 30.24 -10.21
CA SER A 673 -7.30 30.69 -11.13
C SER A 673 -8.48 29.72 -11.27
N PHE A 674 -8.95 29.20 -10.14
CA PHE A 674 -10.17 28.39 -10.05
C PHE A 674 -11.43 29.22 -10.33
N VAL A 675 -12.26 28.77 -11.28
CA VAL A 675 -13.54 29.43 -11.63
C VAL A 675 -14.52 29.53 -10.44
N SER A 676 -14.40 28.63 -9.46
CA SER A 676 -15.23 28.63 -8.24
C SER A 676 -14.41 28.32 -7.00
N PHE A 677 -13.36 29.13 -6.76
CA PHE A 677 -12.34 28.91 -5.74
C PHE A 677 -12.88 28.46 -4.38
N SER A 678 -13.84 29.18 -3.78
CA SER A 678 -14.36 28.86 -2.45
C SER A 678 -15.06 27.50 -2.38
N MET A 679 -15.68 27.05 -3.48
CA MET A 679 -16.28 25.71 -3.58
C MET A 679 -15.21 24.63 -3.79
N ALA A 680 -14.23 24.92 -4.64
CA ALA A 680 -13.11 24.01 -4.91
C ALA A 680 -12.30 23.75 -3.64
N LEU A 681 -11.91 24.81 -2.93
CA LEU A 681 -11.17 24.72 -1.67
C LEU A 681 -11.97 23.96 -0.60
N ARG A 682 -13.27 24.24 -0.43
CA ARG A 682 -14.10 23.54 0.56
C ARG A 682 -14.17 22.03 0.28
N LEU A 683 -14.38 21.62 -0.98
CA LEU A 683 -14.41 20.19 -1.35
C LEU A 683 -13.04 19.53 -1.24
N ILE A 684 -11.96 20.19 -1.67
CA ILE A 684 -10.59 19.69 -1.54
C ILE A 684 -10.22 19.48 -0.07
N MET A 685 -10.55 20.44 0.80
CA MET A 685 -10.29 20.34 2.25
C MET A 685 -11.17 19.30 2.92
N ALA A 686 -12.45 19.14 2.53
CA ALA A 686 -13.33 18.11 3.06
C ALA A 686 -12.81 16.70 2.70
N LEU A 687 -12.54 16.42 1.43
CA LEU A 687 -12.06 15.11 0.98
C LEU A 687 -10.68 14.77 1.56
N TRP A 688 -9.77 15.75 1.66
CA TRP A 688 -8.48 15.55 2.32
C TRP A 688 -8.64 15.32 3.84
N LYS A 689 -9.48 16.08 4.55
CA LYS A 689 -9.82 15.79 5.97
C LYS A 689 -10.41 14.37 6.13
N ALA A 690 -11.35 14.00 5.26
CA ALA A 690 -12.05 12.72 5.32
C ALA A 690 -11.10 11.52 5.12
N ARG A 691 -10.03 11.67 4.30
CA ARG A 691 -9.07 10.60 4.00
C ARG A 691 -7.77 10.62 4.80
N ALA A 692 -7.21 11.80 5.08
CA ALA A 692 -5.86 11.91 5.64
C ALA A 692 -5.80 11.99 7.18
N LEU A 693 -6.94 12.17 7.86
CA LEU A 693 -7.02 12.25 9.32
C LEU A 693 -7.52 10.94 9.94
N SER A 694 -6.99 10.59 11.11
CA SER A 694 -7.43 9.42 11.88
C SER A 694 -8.86 9.62 12.43
N PRO A 695 -9.57 8.55 12.84
CA PRO A 695 -10.87 8.67 13.52
C PRO A 695 -10.80 9.53 14.78
N GLU A 696 -9.69 9.47 15.53
CA GLU A 696 -9.46 10.26 16.74
C GLU A 696 -9.27 11.76 16.43
N GLU A 697 -8.53 12.08 15.36
CA GLU A 697 -8.35 13.46 14.90
C GLU A 697 -9.66 14.05 14.37
N LYS A 698 -10.44 13.24 13.65
CA LYS A 698 -11.78 13.62 13.17
C LYS A 698 -12.73 13.92 14.33
N ALA A 699 -12.77 13.08 15.36
CA ALA A 699 -13.60 13.31 16.55
C ALA A 699 -13.26 14.64 17.23
N ARG A 700 -11.96 14.91 17.44
CA ARG A 700 -11.48 16.19 18.02
C ARG A 700 -11.83 17.39 17.15
N ILE A 701 -11.75 17.28 15.82
CA ILE A 701 -12.10 18.39 14.91
C ILE A 701 -13.62 18.64 14.86
N VAL A 702 -14.46 17.60 14.98
CA VAL A 702 -15.91 17.77 15.12
C VAL A 702 -16.26 18.45 16.45
N GLU A 703 -15.51 18.16 17.51
CA GLU A 703 -15.64 18.83 18.81
C GLU A 703 -15.13 20.30 18.80
N GLU A 704 -14.07 20.60 18.04
CA GLU A 704 -13.61 21.99 17.79
C GLU A 704 -14.61 22.76 16.90
N GLU A 705 -15.17 22.13 15.85
CA GLU A 705 -16.13 22.77 14.93
C GLU A 705 -17.55 22.93 15.51
N SER A 706 -17.98 22.10 16.46
CA SER A 706 -19.27 22.29 17.14
C SER A 706 -19.23 23.49 18.09
N LYS A 707 -18.14 23.63 18.87
CA LYS A 707 -17.88 24.80 19.72
C LYS A 707 -17.80 26.09 18.89
N ALA A 708 -17.15 26.04 17.73
CA ALA A 708 -17.09 27.18 16.81
C ALA A 708 -18.45 27.58 16.21
N LYS A 709 -19.40 26.63 16.00
CA LYS A 709 -20.73 26.94 15.46
C LYS A 709 -21.67 27.59 16.48
N ASN A 710 -21.55 27.27 17.77
CA ASN A 710 -22.28 27.99 18.82
C ASN A 710 -21.87 29.47 18.90
N LEU A 711 -20.65 29.81 18.47
CA LEU A 711 -20.12 31.18 18.35
C LEU A 711 -20.44 31.87 17.00
N GLN A 712 -21.35 31.30 16.19
CA GLN A 712 -21.74 31.87 14.88
C GLN A 712 -23.26 31.98 14.68
N MET A 713 -24.06 31.75 15.73
CA MET A 713 -25.53 31.94 15.68
C MET A 713 -26.00 33.25 16.32
N SER A 714 -25.08 34.09 16.80
CA SER A 714 -25.36 35.33 17.54
C SER A 714 -25.40 36.61 16.69
N ASP A 715 -24.90 36.56 15.45
CA ASP A 715 -24.35 37.75 14.77
C ASP A 715 -25.15 38.23 13.53
N GLU A 716 -26.22 37.55 13.09
CA GLU A 716 -26.96 37.93 11.86
C GLU A 716 -28.40 38.47 12.06
N ASP A 717 -28.97 38.46 13.28
CA ASP A 717 -30.34 38.94 13.56
C ASP A 717 -30.41 40.23 14.41
N SER A 718 -30.00 41.37 13.83
CA SER A 718 -30.26 42.70 14.44
C SER A 718 -30.25 43.89 13.45
N MET A 719 -31.12 43.91 12.44
CA MET A 719 -31.26 45.08 11.54
C MET A 719 -32.66 45.32 10.96
N ASP A 720 -33.74 45.19 11.76
CA ASP A 720 -34.86 46.15 11.67
C ASP A 720 -35.87 46.10 12.85
N LYS A 721 -36.45 47.28 13.15
CA LYS A 721 -37.74 47.55 13.85
C LYS A 721 -38.14 46.76 15.12
N ASN A 722 -37.79 47.33 16.27
CA ASN A 722 -38.68 47.99 17.24
C ASN A 722 -40.14 47.51 17.48
N LEU A 723 -40.48 47.55 18.78
CA LEU A 723 -41.80 47.67 19.44
C LEU A 723 -42.65 46.40 19.75
N HIS A 724 -42.43 45.91 20.99
CA HIS A 724 -43.36 46.04 22.15
C HIS A 724 -44.39 44.92 22.46
N VAL A 725 -44.54 44.72 23.78
CA VAL A 725 -45.65 44.08 24.53
C VAL A 725 -45.59 42.55 24.64
N ASP A 726 -44.96 42.08 25.73
CA ASP A 726 -45.60 41.36 26.85
C ASP A 726 -46.75 40.37 26.51
N ASP A 727 -46.63 39.10 26.90
CA ASP A 727 -47.23 38.69 28.17
C ASP A 727 -46.69 37.34 28.73
N GLU A 728 -46.91 37.20 30.04
CA GLU A 728 -46.67 36.14 31.02
C GLU A 728 -46.72 34.63 30.61
N THR A 729 -45.78 33.80 31.13
CA THR A 729 -45.89 32.81 32.25
C THR A 729 -46.82 31.58 32.00
N GLU A 730 -46.72 30.42 32.68
CA GLU A 730 -45.87 29.87 33.76
C GLU A 730 -45.81 28.32 33.55
N GLY A 731 -44.82 27.53 33.95
CA GLY A 731 -43.53 27.77 34.60
C GLY A 731 -43.12 26.57 35.48
N LYS A 732 -42.34 26.84 36.54
CA LYS A 732 -41.82 25.90 37.58
C LYS A 732 -40.75 24.92 37.06
N ASN A 733 -39.46 25.12 37.33
CA ASN A 733 -38.71 25.39 38.58
C ASN A 733 -38.67 24.25 39.59
N ILE A 734 -37.46 23.73 39.78
CA ILE A 734 -36.73 23.61 41.06
C ILE A 734 -35.27 24.00 40.67
N GLN A 735 -34.75 25.24 40.77
CA GLN A 735 -34.56 26.16 41.92
C GLN A 735 -33.89 25.49 43.13
N SER A 736 -32.92 26.08 43.85
CA SER A 736 -32.01 27.25 43.65
C SER A 736 -30.88 27.07 44.70
N GLU A 737 -29.88 27.92 44.98
CA GLU A 737 -29.50 29.33 44.73
C GLU A 737 -27.97 29.33 44.43
N GLU A 738 -27.31 30.22 43.69
CA GLU A 738 -27.34 31.69 43.52
C GLU A 738 -26.78 32.52 44.69
N THR A 739 -25.66 33.21 44.44
CA THR A 739 -25.36 34.54 44.98
C THR A 739 -24.35 35.22 44.02
N ASP A 740 -24.72 36.36 43.46
CA ASP A 740 -23.84 37.17 42.59
C ASP A 740 -22.71 37.86 43.37
N LEU A 741 -21.61 38.21 42.69
CA LEU A 741 -21.36 39.61 42.31
C LEU A 741 -20.10 39.82 41.45
N SER A 742 -20.22 40.79 40.55
CA SER A 742 -19.25 41.18 39.53
C SER A 742 -17.93 41.77 40.08
N THR A 743 -16.81 41.43 39.43
CA THR A 743 -15.94 42.38 38.70
C THR A 743 -15.11 41.55 37.71
N GLY A 744 -14.94 42.03 36.47
CA GLY A 744 -14.40 41.20 35.38
C GLY A 744 -12.91 41.39 35.11
N ASP A 745 -12.23 40.30 34.74
CA ASP A 745 -11.09 40.30 33.82
C ASP A 745 -11.03 38.93 33.10
N ASP A 746 -10.98 38.91 31.76
CA ASP A 746 -11.10 37.70 30.94
C ASP A 746 -9.70 37.09 30.64
N ASP A 747 -9.06 36.49 31.65
CA ASP A 747 -7.73 35.90 31.48
C ASP A 747 -7.77 34.52 30.79
N LEU A 748 -7.61 34.51 29.46
CA LEU A 748 -7.63 33.29 28.64
C LEU A 748 -6.59 32.25 29.10
N THR A 749 -7.11 31.12 29.57
CA THR A 749 -6.46 30.03 30.29
C THR A 749 -5.03 29.70 29.81
N MET A 750 -4.03 30.02 30.64
CA MET A 750 -2.67 29.52 30.46
C MET A 750 -2.54 28.04 30.86
N SER A 751 -1.57 27.32 30.29
CA SER A 751 -1.29 25.91 30.63
C SER A 751 -0.15 25.81 31.65
N ILE A 752 -0.28 24.96 32.67
CA ILE A 752 0.83 24.70 33.60
C ILE A 752 1.95 23.94 32.85
N ALA A 753 3.15 24.51 32.83
CA ALA A 753 4.36 23.86 32.32
C ALA A 753 5.14 23.16 33.44
N TYR A 754 5.20 23.75 34.64
CA TYR A 754 5.90 23.20 35.80
C TYR A 754 5.12 23.49 37.08
N SER A 755 5.12 22.54 38.02
CA SER A 755 4.67 22.77 39.39
C SER A 755 5.48 21.89 40.33
N SER A 756 6.12 22.50 41.32
CA SER A 756 6.80 21.79 42.41
C SER A 756 6.92 22.68 43.64
N VAL A 757 6.97 22.06 44.82
CA VAL A 757 7.59 22.70 45.98
C VAL A 757 9.11 22.56 45.83
N LEU A 758 9.85 23.62 46.15
CA LEU A 758 11.31 23.64 46.23
C LEU A 758 11.73 23.87 47.69
N SER A 759 12.86 23.30 48.11
CA SER A 759 13.34 23.39 49.51
C SER A 759 14.13 24.68 49.82
N ILE A 760 13.67 25.81 49.26
CA ILE A 760 14.32 27.12 49.36
C ILE A 760 13.30 28.21 49.75
N PRO A 761 13.69 29.24 50.53
CA PRO A 761 12.81 30.36 50.85
C PRO A 761 12.38 31.16 49.61
N THR A 762 11.18 31.72 49.62
CA THR A 762 10.67 32.57 48.53
C THR A 762 11.58 33.74 48.21
N ASP A 763 12.17 34.40 49.21
CA ASP A 763 13.09 35.52 48.99
C ASP A 763 14.37 35.07 48.25
N PHE A 764 14.90 33.88 48.53
CA PHE A 764 16.02 33.31 47.78
C PHE A 764 15.60 32.88 46.36
N PHE A 765 14.38 32.35 46.19
CA PHE A 765 13.85 32.09 44.85
C PHE A 765 13.78 33.37 44.00
N MET A 766 13.44 34.50 44.62
CA MET A 766 13.39 35.80 43.93
C MET A 766 14.76 36.36 43.53
N GLU A 767 15.87 35.83 44.07
CA GLU A 767 17.21 36.21 43.59
C GLU A 767 17.46 35.76 42.14
N LEU A 768 16.78 34.70 41.66
CA LEU A 768 16.76 34.30 40.24
C LEU A 768 16.26 35.42 39.31
N PHE A 769 15.55 36.42 39.84
CA PHE A 769 15.01 37.55 39.09
C PHE A 769 15.62 38.90 39.52
N SER A 770 16.72 38.88 40.29
CA SER A 770 17.33 40.10 40.85
C SER A 770 18.23 40.86 39.87
N GLY A 771 18.79 40.19 38.86
CA GLY A 771 19.87 40.71 38.02
C GLY A 771 21.27 40.61 38.66
N ASN A 772 21.41 39.85 39.76
CA ASN A 772 22.71 39.61 40.41
C ASN A 772 23.52 38.50 39.70
N GLU A 773 24.65 38.13 40.29
CA GLU A 773 25.51 37.06 39.78
C GLU A 773 24.84 35.67 39.84
N LEU A 774 23.90 35.42 40.77
CA LEU A 774 23.15 34.16 40.84
C LEU A 774 22.17 34.02 39.67
N ASP A 775 21.40 35.07 39.35
CA ASP A 775 20.56 35.19 38.14
C ASP A 775 21.39 34.83 36.88
N ARG A 776 22.58 35.42 36.74
CA ARG A 776 23.55 35.10 35.66
C ARG A 776 24.04 33.66 35.68
N ARG A 777 24.52 33.13 36.82
CA ARG A 777 25.05 31.76 36.95
C ARG A 777 24.00 30.70 36.63
N VAL A 778 22.75 30.88 37.08
CA VAL A 778 21.65 29.94 36.80
C VAL A 778 21.24 30.00 35.32
N MET A 779 21.13 31.19 34.74
CA MET A 779 20.80 31.35 33.32
C MET A 779 21.88 30.76 32.39
N GLU A 780 23.17 30.92 32.71
CA GLU A 780 24.26 30.30 31.94
C GLU A 780 24.27 28.77 32.06
N ARG A 781 23.98 28.20 33.24
CA ARG A 781 23.79 26.74 33.41
C ARG A 781 22.59 26.21 32.62
N ALA A 782 21.56 27.03 32.43
CA ALA A 782 20.42 26.74 31.56
C ALA A 782 20.68 27.02 30.06
N GLY A 783 21.93 27.31 29.67
CA GLY A 783 22.37 27.51 28.29
C GLY A 783 21.94 28.84 27.66
N CYS A 784 21.58 29.83 28.47
CA CYS A 784 21.36 31.21 28.03
C CYS A 784 22.71 31.95 27.97
N LEU A 785 23.41 31.82 26.85
CA LEU A 785 24.71 32.46 26.59
C LEU A 785 24.57 33.98 26.43
N ASN A 786 25.60 34.73 26.86
CA ASN A 786 25.66 36.19 26.77
C ASN A 786 24.43 36.88 27.42
N TYR A 787 24.00 36.37 28.58
CA TYR A 787 22.85 36.90 29.30
C TYR A 787 23.11 38.33 29.82
N SER A 788 22.16 39.23 29.58
CA SER A 788 22.15 40.58 30.15
C SER A 788 20.72 41.04 30.47
N CYS A 789 20.61 41.88 31.49
CA CYS A 789 19.35 42.45 31.98
C CYS A 789 19.45 43.97 32.17
N SER A 790 18.34 44.69 31.97
CA SER A 790 18.19 46.06 32.46
C SER A 790 17.98 46.05 33.99
N PRO A 791 18.18 47.18 34.68
CA PRO A 791 17.59 47.38 36.01
C PRO A 791 16.07 47.22 35.96
N TRP A 792 15.47 47.01 37.15
CA TRP A 792 14.02 47.05 37.35
C TRP A 792 13.52 48.50 37.41
N GLU A 793 12.59 48.85 36.54
CA GLU A 793 11.92 50.15 36.49
C GLU A 793 10.48 50.01 37.00
N SER A 794 9.97 51.00 37.75
CA SER A 794 8.60 50.98 38.27
C SER A 794 7.60 51.50 37.22
N GLU A 795 6.65 50.66 36.80
CA GLU A 795 5.63 51.05 35.81
C GLU A 795 4.35 51.57 36.49
N LYS A 796 3.94 50.93 37.59
CA LYS A 796 2.77 51.26 38.41
C LYS A 796 3.09 50.97 39.88
N THR A 797 2.21 51.35 40.80
CA THR A 797 2.33 50.97 42.23
C THR A 797 2.46 49.45 42.36
N ASP A 798 3.51 48.99 43.04
CA ASP A 798 3.88 47.57 43.22
C ASP A 798 4.01 46.72 41.93
N VAL A 799 4.25 47.36 40.78
CA VAL A 799 4.54 46.69 39.50
C VAL A 799 5.85 47.21 38.91
N TYR A 800 6.80 46.31 38.70
CA TYR A 800 8.12 46.60 38.12
C TYR A 800 8.33 45.85 36.82
N GLN A 801 9.03 46.46 35.86
CA GLN A 801 9.38 45.86 34.57
C GLN A 801 10.92 45.89 34.35
N ARG A 802 11.46 44.88 33.66
CA ARG A 802 12.84 44.85 33.12
C ARG A 802 12.89 44.23 31.72
N GLN A 803 13.97 44.50 31.00
CA GLN A 803 14.26 43.94 29.68
C GLN A 803 15.46 42.98 29.77
N LEU A 804 15.42 41.89 29.01
CA LEU A 804 16.43 40.84 28.95
C LEU A 804 16.90 40.56 27.53
N TYR A 805 18.17 40.19 27.38
CA TYR A 805 18.76 39.67 26.14
C TYR A 805 19.66 38.46 26.41
N TYR A 806 19.55 37.42 25.58
CA TYR A 806 20.45 36.25 25.61
C TYR A 806 20.43 35.47 24.30
N LYS A 807 21.33 34.49 24.16
CA LYS A 807 21.39 33.57 23.02
C LYS A 807 21.31 32.13 23.51
N ILE A 808 20.44 31.32 22.94
CA ILE A 808 20.28 29.91 23.34
C ILE A 808 21.38 29.08 22.65
N ASP A 809 22.08 28.25 23.42
CA ASP A 809 23.13 27.39 22.89
C ASP A 809 22.62 26.29 21.94
N LYS A 810 23.47 25.89 21.00
CA LYS A 810 23.20 24.87 19.98
C LYS A 810 22.96 23.47 20.54
N TRP A 811 23.44 23.18 21.75
CA TRP A 811 23.17 21.90 22.42
C TRP A 811 21.71 21.78 22.89
N ILE A 812 21.07 22.90 23.24
CA ILE A 812 19.67 22.95 23.72
C ILE A 812 18.69 23.26 22.58
N SER A 813 19.14 23.99 21.54
CA SER A 813 18.33 24.32 20.37
C SER A 813 19.05 24.00 19.07
N ARG A 814 18.36 23.28 18.16
CA ARG A 814 18.84 23.00 16.79
C ARG A 814 19.14 24.28 15.97
N TYR A 815 18.65 25.43 16.41
CA TYR A 815 18.94 26.75 15.85
C TYR A 815 19.59 27.63 16.92
N LYS A 816 20.68 28.32 16.58
CA LYS A 816 21.24 29.38 17.44
C LYS A 816 20.24 30.55 17.45
N ALA A 817 19.42 30.61 18.50
CA ALA A 817 18.38 31.62 18.67
C ALA A 817 18.93 32.81 19.45
N GLU A 818 18.52 34.02 19.09
CA GLU A 818 18.71 35.21 19.94
C GLU A 818 17.34 35.59 20.50
N VAL A 819 17.28 35.94 21.79
CA VAL A 819 16.02 36.15 22.52
C VAL A 819 16.04 37.54 23.15
N THR A 820 14.96 38.30 22.93
CA THR A 820 14.63 39.48 23.75
C THR A 820 13.41 39.13 24.59
N SER A 821 13.43 39.44 25.88
CA SER A 821 12.34 39.12 26.81
C SER A 821 12.01 40.32 27.69
N THR A 822 10.72 40.66 27.78
CA THR A 822 10.19 41.62 28.75
C THR A 822 9.76 40.84 29.99
N GLN A 823 10.25 41.19 31.17
CA GLN A 823 9.78 40.64 32.45
C GLN A 823 9.08 41.72 33.28
N GLN A 824 7.93 41.38 33.85
CA GLN A 824 7.14 42.20 34.76
C GLN A 824 6.98 41.43 36.08
N LYS A 825 7.08 42.08 37.24
CA LYS A 825 6.82 41.45 38.55
C LYS A 825 5.90 42.29 39.44
N SER A 826 5.09 41.59 40.23
CA SER A 826 4.19 42.16 41.23
C SER A 826 4.03 41.24 42.45
N ARG A 827 3.45 41.76 43.53
CA ARG A 827 3.03 40.96 44.69
C ARG A 827 1.67 40.29 44.40
N LEU A 828 1.46 39.10 44.98
CA LEU A 828 0.14 38.45 44.97
C LEU A 828 -0.79 39.12 46.01
N PRO A 829 -2.09 39.34 45.74
CA PRO A 829 -2.98 40.07 46.66
C PRO A 829 -3.19 39.36 48.01
N ASP A 830 -3.41 38.03 48.00
CA ASP A 830 -3.91 37.28 49.16
C ASP A 830 -2.84 36.44 49.88
N LYS A 831 -1.57 36.50 49.46
CA LYS A 831 -0.51 35.60 49.93
C LYS A 831 0.86 36.28 49.99
N ASN A 832 1.70 35.83 50.92
CA ASN A 832 3.15 36.04 50.81
C ASN A 832 3.67 35.31 49.56
N GLY A 833 3.83 36.06 48.49
CA GLY A 833 4.28 35.52 47.22
C GLY A 833 4.48 36.58 46.16
N TRP A 834 4.92 36.12 44.99
CA TRP A 834 5.27 36.94 43.85
C TRP A 834 4.68 36.35 42.57
N LEU A 835 4.26 37.25 41.69
CA LEU A 835 3.91 36.96 40.31
C LEU A 835 4.98 37.57 39.41
N ILE A 836 5.53 36.79 38.49
CA ILE A 836 6.46 37.25 37.45
C ILE A 836 5.89 36.84 36.10
N GLU A 837 5.56 37.80 35.26
CA GLU A 837 5.12 37.56 33.88
C GLU A 837 6.26 37.88 32.91
N GLU A 838 6.41 37.04 31.89
CA GLU A 838 7.52 37.11 30.95
C GLU A 838 7.03 36.96 29.51
N VAL A 839 7.40 37.88 28.62
CA VAL A 839 7.04 37.86 27.19
C VAL A 839 8.31 37.78 26.34
N LEU A 840 8.56 36.62 25.72
CA LEU A 840 9.75 36.31 24.96
C LEU A 840 9.49 36.39 23.45
N THR A 841 10.43 37.02 22.73
CA THR A 841 10.47 37.12 21.26
C THR A 841 11.75 36.49 20.72
N PHE A 842 11.63 35.63 19.70
CA PHE A 842 12.75 34.89 19.11
C PHE A 842 13.22 35.50 17.79
N HIS A 843 14.51 35.82 17.70
CA HIS A 843 15.17 36.39 16.53
C HIS A 843 16.11 35.37 15.88
N GLY A 844 16.22 35.42 14.55
CA GLY A 844 17.11 34.55 13.75
C GLY A 844 16.66 33.08 13.62
N VAL A 845 15.52 32.71 14.20
CA VAL A 845 14.94 31.36 14.11
C VAL A 845 13.87 31.29 13.02
N PRO A 846 13.79 30.22 12.21
CA PRO A 846 12.68 30.03 11.27
C PRO A 846 11.32 30.10 11.98
N LEU A 847 10.45 31.00 11.50
CA LEU A 847 9.12 31.29 12.08
C LEU A 847 9.12 32.00 13.45
N GLY A 848 10.22 32.63 13.88
CA GLY A 848 10.26 33.43 15.12
C GLY A 848 9.17 34.50 15.18
N ASP A 849 9.09 35.36 14.17
CA ASP A 849 8.09 36.46 14.05
C ASP A 849 6.63 36.00 13.83
N TYR A 850 6.30 34.74 14.11
CA TYR A 850 4.94 34.18 14.00
C TYR A 850 4.27 33.92 15.36
N PHE A 851 5.04 33.96 16.46
CA PHE A 851 4.52 33.78 17.82
C PHE A 851 5.36 34.51 18.86
N ASN A 852 4.69 34.97 19.92
CA ASN A 852 5.34 35.37 21.17
C ASN A 852 5.13 34.26 22.21
N LEU A 853 6.02 34.19 23.19
CA LEU A 853 5.94 33.21 24.28
C LEU A 853 5.63 33.94 25.59
N HIS A 854 4.58 33.51 26.29
CA HIS A 854 4.17 34.07 27.56
C HIS A 854 4.43 33.04 28.66
N HIS A 855 5.24 33.39 29.65
CA HIS A 855 5.36 32.64 30.91
C HIS A 855 4.75 33.47 32.05
N ARG A 856 4.24 32.77 33.07
CA ARG A 856 3.83 33.38 34.33
C ARG A 856 4.30 32.47 35.47
N TYR A 857 5.29 32.94 36.21
CA TYR A 857 5.81 32.28 37.40
C TYR A 857 5.03 32.80 38.62
N GLN A 858 4.39 31.89 39.35
CA GLN A 858 3.68 32.15 40.60
C GLN A 858 4.44 31.43 41.72
N VAL A 859 4.88 32.21 42.72
CA VAL A 859 5.75 31.77 43.80
C VAL A 859 5.08 32.09 45.12
N GLU A 860 4.90 31.10 46.00
CA GLU A 860 4.17 31.24 47.26
C GLU A 860 4.91 30.58 48.42
N ASP A 861 4.91 31.19 49.60
CA ASP A 861 5.42 30.57 50.84
C ASP A 861 4.62 29.30 51.20
N VAL A 862 5.32 28.21 51.56
CA VAL A 862 4.66 26.99 52.06
C VAL A 862 4.20 27.20 53.52
N SER A 863 2.90 27.10 53.75
CA SER A 863 2.23 27.48 55.01
C SER A 863 2.44 26.55 56.22
N SER A 864 3.47 25.70 56.21
CA SER A 864 3.64 24.59 57.17
C SER A 864 4.97 24.57 57.94
N GLY A 865 5.55 25.75 58.23
CA GLY A 865 6.71 25.89 59.13
C GLY A 865 8.05 25.35 58.60
N THR A 866 8.06 24.77 57.41
CA THR A 866 9.24 24.31 56.66
C THR A 866 9.68 25.38 55.67
N THR A 867 10.98 25.71 55.64
CA THR A 867 11.54 26.65 54.65
C THR A 867 11.47 26.06 53.24
N GLY A 868 10.49 26.52 52.46
CA GLY A 868 10.29 26.11 51.08
C GLY A 868 9.23 26.98 50.39
N CYS A 869 9.27 27.03 49.07
CA CYS A 869 8.33 27.78 48.24
C CYS A 869 7.61 26.84 47.26
N ASN A 870 6.32 27.09 47.04
CA ASN A 870 5.53 26.46 45.98
C ASN A 870 5.70 27.27 44.69
N VAL A 871 6.23 26.64 43.65
CA VAL A 871 6.53 27.27 42.36
C VAL A 871 5.64 26.66 41.29
N GLN A 872 4.75 27.48 40.72
CA GLN A 872 3.93 27.14 39.56
C GLN A 872 4.34 28.01 38.38
N VAL A 873 4.63 27.39 37.23
CA VAL A 873 5.00 28.10 36.01
C VAL A 873 3.97 27.79 34.94
N TYR A 874 3.18 28.81 34.62
CA TYR A 874 2.19 28.82 33.56
C TYR A 874 2.82 29.28 32.25
N PHE A 875 2.25 28.82 31.14
CA PHE A 875 2.81 28.92 29.80
C PHE A 875 1.72 29.08 28.74
N ARG A 876 1.96 29.95 27.76
CA ARG A 876 1.10 30.12 26.59
C ARG A 876 1.92 30.55 25.37
N VAL A 877 1.67 29.91 24.22
CA VAL A 877 2.18 30.38 22.92
C VAL A 877 1.14 31.29 22.29
N GLN A 878 1.45 32.58 22.18
CA GLN A 878 0.58 33.56 21.53
C GLN A 878 0.90 33.64 20.04
N TRP A 879 0.04 33.02 19.22
CA TRP A 879 0.22 32.94 17.77
C TRP A 879 -0.21 34.20 17.05
N SER A 880 0.75 35.08 16.76
CA SER A 880 0.56 36.30 15.95
C SER A 880 0.21 35.99 14.48
N LYS A 881 0.55 34.79 13.98
CA LYS A 881 0.28 34.32 12.61
C LYS A 881 -0.09 32.83 12.62
N TYR A 882 -1.04 32.42 11.77
CA TYR A 882 -1.36 31.02 11.58
C TYR A 882 -0.22 30.26 10.87
N ILE A 883 0.13 29.08 11.39
CA ILE A 883 0.99 28.09 10.73
C ILE A 883 0.39 26.69 10.90
N LYS A 884 0.70 25.76 10.00
CA LYS A 884 0.16 24.39 10.11
C LYS A 884 0.62 23.63 11.36
N HIS A 885 1.88 23.81 11.76
CA HIS A 885 2.51 22.98 12.79
C HIS A 885 2.39 23.53 14.21
N GLN A 886 1.44 24.44 14.50
CA GLN A 886 1.27 25.05 15.84
C GLN A 886 1.27 24.00 16.97
N LYS A 887 0.38 23.00 16.92
CA LYS A 887 0.32 21.94 17.96
C LYS A 887 1.64 21.16 18.12
N ARG A 888 2.47 21.03 17.08
CA ARG A 888 3.82 20.40 17.15
C ARG A 888 4.88 21.36 17.69
N ILE A 889 4.88 22.62 17.26
CA ILE A 889 5.85 23.62 17.71
C ILE A 889 5.59 24.00 19.17
N THR A 890 4.32 24.18 19.57
CA THR A 890 3.93 24.30 20.98
C THR A 890 4.43 23.11 21.80
N LYS A 891 4.18 21.85 21.38
CA LYS A 891 4.69 20.67 22.10
C LYS A 891 6.22 20.66 22.24
N ASN A 892 6.95 21.01 21.18
CA ASN A 892 8.41 21.12 21.23
C ASN A 892 8.87 22.22 22.20
N ILE A 893 8.26 23.41 22.16
CA ILE A 893 8.63 24.51 23.07
C ILE A 893 8.29 24.15 24.52
N THR A 894 7.12 23.55 24.79
CA THR A 894 6.77 23.07 26.13
C THR A 894 7.78 22.04 26.65
N SER A 895 8.19 21.07 25.82
CA SER A 895 9.20 20.07 26.20
C SER A 895 10.55 20.73 26.54
N ASN A 896 11.05 21.60 25.68
CA ASN A 896 12.32 22.31 25.90
C ASN A 896 12.24 23.28 27.09
N LEU A 897 11.07 23.89 27.34
CA LEU A 897 10.86 24.75 28.50
C LEU A 897 10.83 23.94 29.80
N GLN A 898 10.18 22.78 29.83
CA GLN A 898 10.16 21.90 30.99
C GLN A 898 11.57 21.43 31.37
N GLU A 899 12.36 21.02 30.38
CA GLU A 899 13.78 20.68 30.56
C GLU A 899 14.59 21.89 31.08
N ARG A 900 14.40 23.09 30.50
CA ARG A 900 15.07 24.31 30.97
C ARG A 900 14.66 24.72 32.38
N LEU A 901 13.39 24.62 32.75
CA LEU A 901 12.88 24.91 34.09
C LEU A 901 13.48 23.94 35.12
N LEU A 902 13.55 22.65 34.80
CA LEU A 902 14.21 21.65 35.65
C LEU A 902 15.70 21.98 35.86
N ILE A 903 16.41 22.41 34.82
CA ILE A 903 17.83 22.82 34.92
C ILE A 903 17.97 24.10 35.75
N MET A 904 17.13 25.12 35.54
CA MET A 904 17.19 26.38 36.30
C MET A 904 16.92 26.16 37.79
N PHE A 905 15.85 25.43 38.14
CA PHE A 905 15.49 25.23 39.54
C PHE A 905 16.43 24.25 40.25
N SER A 906 16.88 23.17 39.60
CA SER A 906 17.89 22.28 40.19
C SER A 906 19.30 22.87 40.23
N ALA A 907 19.58 23.93 39.46
CA ALA A 907 20.76 24.77 39.64
C ALA A 907 20.58 25.69 40.85
N LEU A 908 19.43 26.36 40.97
CA LEU A 908 19.11 27.27 42.08
C LEU A 908 19.12 26.57 43.46
N GLU A 909 18.54 25.37 43.57
CA GLU A 909 18.59 24.57 44.81
C GLU A 909 20.03 24.16 45.17
N LYS A 910 20.89 23.89 44.18
CA LYS A 910 22.32 23.58 44.42
C LYS A 910 23.12 24.79 44.87
N GLU A 911 22.80 25.98 44.36
CA GLU A 911 23.44 27.22 44.82
C GLU A 911 23.02 27.52 46.26
N TYR A 912 21.72 27.38 46.59
CA TYR A 912 21.23 27.50 47.98
C TYR A 912 21.94 26.55 48.94
N LEU A 913 22.07 25.27 48.56
CA LEU A 913 22.81 24.24 49.31
C LEU A 913 24.34 24.44 49.32
N SER A 914 24.86 25.49 48.67
CA SER A 914 26.27 25.91 48.73
C SER A 914 26.50 27.26 49.41
N GLU A 915 25.42 27.97 49.73
CA GLU A 915 25.42 29.22 50.50
C GLU A 915 24.87 29.01 51.94
N GLN A 916 24.47 27.77 52.28
CA GLN A 916 24.27 27.24 53.64
C GLN A 916 25.57 26.65 54.23
#